data_AF-A0A6P8HZE2-F1
#
_entry.id   AF-A0A6P8HZE2-F1
#
_cell.length_a   1.000
_cell.length_b   1.000
_cell.length_c   1.000
_cell.angle_alpha   90.00
_cell.angle_beta   90.00
_cell.angle_gamma   90.00
#
_symmetry.space_group_name_H-M   'P 1'
#
loop_
_entity.id
_entity.type
_entity.pdbx_description
1 polymer ?
#
loop_
_entity_poly.entity_id
_entity_poly.type
_entity_poly.pdbx_seq_one_letter_code
_entity_poly.pdbx_strand_id
1 'polypeptide(L)'
;MNDEHRNLLRRHHLLFQKDLEPRKLLAHLVTVLDIRDEDEIKAQATRELQVDKMLDILPRRGPQAFRVFLDALEAVQPFLAVPLREEDEIEKRLTETRTELGRARSHSANLRNQLSCASSQLDTEKSKHGKTRKELDELKSIHQTLLSEIKKESQKLLSKVTELGVSNETLKQELQQEQLQKTNLESKVRDLEIFLENKNNEIANVREKELYMRVVMEKHKQEGSDAKTPSRKLSLEETKRHFRREILRRRAYSEKSSYEESIDKEPLEKFDEIIQEEDMYVHDEKILEIVHEREAMLKCFDEKLEEMNNELTLVKSEKDLAKLECTQLRVKLLALEEEATRSVEDRATSPITKSGADNLQCGECKTKTAEYDTLLLRMEKEMATYKEEIHKVTCRTNELTDKFEREKKSLEIEIESLKKLYDTSKEDYKNLQNEMAEQHSKDIKDQCVIKTDLTAQIEIDKLVITRLKSELDKERESSKTFQKDNDKFKKKIKAEKKQLKQQLEQESKISTSKMKEKEAALIELRDSEKRNLEEIAKVRKITSELQNKCDQLGDELERWRSLPGRVFNFKKEFDRNGVIYTLGTNFNTTPFTNPASNNNCSIIVTRSSQGHGHPLDLLDLKKGSLSCTKDEENSWWRVDLGEDYTPFVTHYTLRHGRDNGLSVIRNWNLEGSRDGRTWKILRKHENDRTLKEPFPYFMGTWAVEGKIEAMRFFRIRQTGKNSSGRYALCLSGFEIYGILLFMKE
;
A
#
# COMPACT_ATOMS: atom_id res chain seq x y z
N MET A 1 5.98 -13.41 15.72
CA MET A 1 6.34 -13.27 14.30
C MET A 1 5.12 -12.67 13.62
N ASN A 2 5.28 -11.64 12.80
CA ASN A 2 4.15 -11.05 12.06
C ASN A 2 3.73 -11.99 10.90
N ASP A 3 2.60 -11.69 10.25
CA ASP A 3 2.07 -12.53 9.16
C ASP A 3 2.93 -12.48 7.89
N GLU A 4 3.65 -11.39 7.66
CA GLU A 4 4.60 -11.22 6.56
C GLU A 4 5.77 -12.20 6.68
N HIS A 5 6.44 -12.24 7.84
CA HIS A 5 7.51 -13.19 8.13
C HIS A 5 7.01 -14.65 8.05
N ARG A 6 5.77 -14.93 8.49
CA ARG A 6 5.17 -16.27 8.37
C ARG A 6 4.99 -16.68 6.91
N ASN A 7 4.50 -15.75 6.07
CA ASN A 7 4.35 -15.99 4.64
C ASN A 7 5.71 -16.14 3.95
N LEU A 8 6.73 -15.41 4.38
CA LEU A 8 8.10 -15.54 3.90
C LEU A 8 8.66 -16.95 4.18
N LEU A 9 8.52 -17.45 5.41
CA LEU A 9 8.94 -18.81 5.78
C LEU A 9 8.19 -19.88 4.97
N ARG A 10 6.88 -19.70 4.73
CA ARG A 10 6.09 -20.60 3.88
C ARG A 10 6.56 -20.58 2.42
N ARG A 11 6.89 -19.40 1.87
CA ARG A 11 7.40 -19.25 0.49
C ARG A 11 8.72 -19.99 0.29
N HIS A 12 9.62 -19.93 1.27
CA HIS A 12 10.96 -20.55 1.24
C HIS A 12 11.05 -21.96 1.82
N HIS A 13 9.93 -22.55 2.25
CA HIS A 13 9.87 -23.87 2.86
C HIS A 13 10.60 -24.97 2.06
N LEU A 14 10.47 -24.96 0.73
CA LEU A 14 11.13 -25.94 -0.15
C LEU A 14 12.65 -25.78 -0.20
N LEU A 15 13.15 -24.54 -0.08
CA LEU A 15 14.58 -24.27 -0.01
C LEU A 15 15.13 -24.78 1.32
N PHE A 16 14.43 -24.50 2.42
CA PHE A 16 14.79 -24.98 3.74
C PHE A 16 14.81 -26.51 3.82
N GLN A 17 13.79 -27.19 3.28
CA GLN A 17 13.79 -28.67 3.25
C GLN A 17 15.01 -29.26 2.52
N LYS A 18 15.60 -28.54 1.54
CA LYS A 18 16.73 -29.03 0.74
C LYS A 18 18.08 -28.77 1.40
N ASP A 19 18.29 -27.59 1.98
CA ASP A 19 19.64 -27.15 2.34
C ASP A 19 19.79 -26.73 3.81
N LEU A 20 18.70 -26.66 4.60
CA LEU A 20 18.76 -26.27 6.01
C LEU A 20 19.27 -27.41 6.89
N GLU A 21 20.20 -27.09 7.78
CA GLU A 21 20.81 -28.00 8.76
C GLU A 21 20.33 -27.63 10.17
N PRO A 22 19.12 -28.09 10.59
CA PRO A 22 18.46 -27.61 11.80
C PRO A 22 19.30 -27.80 13.05
N ARG A 23 20.03 -28.92 13.18
CA ARG A 23 20.89 -29.20 14.35
C ARG A 23 22.03 -28.21 14.54
N LYS A 24 22.55 -27.62 13.45
CA LYS A 24 23.61 -26.59 13.53
C LYS A 24 23.02 -25.23 13.92
N LEU A 25 21.75 -24.98 13.57
CA LEU A 25 21.02 -23.78 13.95
C LEU A 25 20.50 -23.79 15.39
N LEU A 26 20.13 -24.95 15.96
CA LEU A 26 19.55 -25.02 17.31
C LEU A 26 20.42 -24.32 18.37
N ALA A 27 21.74 -24.44 18.29
CA ALA A 27 22.69 -23.78 19.19
C ALA A 27 22.63 -22.24 19.15
N HIS A 28 22.08 -21.65 18.07
CA HIS A 28 21.95 -20.21 17.87
C HIS A 28 20.50 -19.73 18.11
N LEU A 29 19.54 -20.65 18.32
CA LEU A 29 18.12 -20.37 18.53
C LEU A 29 17.68 -20.46 20.00
N VAL A 30 18.62 -20.62 20.93
CA VAL A 30 18.38 -20.82 22.38
C VAL A 30 17.59 -19.66 23.02
N THR A 31 17.61 -18.47 22.41
CA THR A 31 16.86 -17.30 22.87
C THR A 31 15.37 -17.35 22.51
N VAL A 32 14.96 -18.24 21.61
CA VAL A 32 13.59 -18.34 21.06
C VAL A 32 12.99 -19.74 21.22
N LEU A 33 13.80 -20.79 21.13
CA LEU A 33 13.40 -22.19 21.31
C LEU A 33 13.78 -22.65 22.71
N ASP A 34 12.83 -23.29 23.42
CA ASP A 34 13.12 -23.89 24.72
C ASP A 34 13.71 -25.30 24.57
N ILE A 35 14.16 -25.89 25.68
CA ILE A 35 14.78 -27.23 25.69
C ILE A 35 13.81 -28.30 25.14
N ARG A 36 12.50 -28.15 25.36
CA ARG A 36 11.49 -29.09 24.86
C ARG A 36 11.34 -28.96 23.35
N ASP A 37 11.37 -27.74 22.81
CA ASP A 37 11.38 -27.49 21.37
C ASP A 37 12.59 -28.14 20.70
N GLU A 38 13.75 -27.99 21.32
CA GLU A 38 15.00 -28.56 20.83
C GLU A 38 14.93 -30.10 20.80
N ASP A 39 14.38 -30.70 21.85
CA ASP A 39 14.16 -32.15 21.93
C ASP A 39 13.10 -32.64 20.94
N GLU A 40 11.99 -31.91 20.77
CA GLU A 40 10.93 -32.22 19.79
C GLU A 40 11.45 -32.18 18.34
N ILE A 41 12.35 -31.23 18.05
CA ILE A 41 13.03 -31.14 16.75
C ILE A 41 14.00 -32.31 16.62
N LYS A 42 14.89 -32.55 17.59
CA LYS A 42 15.89 -33.64 17.52
C LYS A 42 15.28 -35.04 17.46
N ALA A 43 14.09 -35.23 18.04
CA ALA A 43 13.35 -36.50 18.02
C ALA A 43 12.86 -36.90 16.62
N GLN A 44 12.82 -35.98 15.66
CA GLN A 44 12.40 -36.32 14.30
C GLN A 44 13.46 -37.18 13.58
N ALA A 45 12.97 -38.23 12.90
CA ALA A 45 13.80 -39.28 12.31
C ALA A 45 14.66 -38.81 11.12
N THR A 46 14.22 -37.81 10.37
CA THR A 46 14.92 -37.30 9.18
C THR A 46 15.18 -35.81 9.28
N ARG A 47 16.24 -35.32 8.62
CA ARG A 47 16.56 -33.89 8.57
C ARG A 47 15.40 -33.05 8.03
N GLU A 48 14.69 -33.55 7.03
CA GLU A 48 13.52 -32.87 6.44
C GLU A 48 12.39 -32.70 7.48
N LEU A 49 12.08 -33.73 8.26
CA LEU A 49 11.10 -33.65 9.34
C LEU A 49 11.58 -32.75 10.49
N GLN A 50 12.90 -32.72 10.77
CA GLN A 50 13.49 -31.76 11.71
C GLN A 50 13.29 -30.31 11.25
N VAL A 51 13.47 -30.03 9.95
CA VAL A 51 13.21 -28.72 9.34
C VAL A 51 11.73 -28.34 9.44
N ASP A 52 10.82 -29.23 9.03
CA ASP A 52 9.38 -28.99 9.06
C ASP A 52 8.89 -28.70 10.49
N LYS A 53 9.36 -29.49 11.46
CA LYS A 53 9.04 -29.31 12.88
C LYS A 53 9.58 -27.98 13.41
N MET A 54 10.80 -27.59 13.05
CA MET A 54 11.38 -26.29 13.44
C MET A 54 10.59 -25.12 12.84
N LEU A 55 10.19 -25.21 11.56
CA LEU A 55 9.41 -24.17 10.87
C LEU A 55 7.94 -24.10 11.33
N ASP A 56 7.39 -25.15 11.96
CA ASP A 56 6.06 -25.13 12.60
C ASP A 56 6.10 -24.49 14.01
N ILE A 57 7.22 -24.65 14.73
CA ILE A 57 7.41 -24.09 16.08
C ILE A 57 7.76 -22.60 16.01
N LEU A 58 8.69 -22.19 15.15
CA LEU A 58 9.20 -20.81 15.05
C LEU A 58 8.09 -19.72 14.96
N PRO A 59 7.03 -19.87 14.16
CA PRO A 59 5.93 -18.91 14.08
C PRO A 59 5.17 -18.64 15.40
N ARG A 60 5.26 -19.58 16.36
CA ARG A 60 4.54 -19.57 17.64
C ARG A 60 5.37 -18.98 18.79
N ARG A 61 6.66 -18.72 18.60
CA ARG A 61 7.63 -18.33 19.65
C ARG A 61 7.83 -16.82 19.81
N GLY A 62 6.84 -16.02 19.41
CA GLY A 62 6.83 -14.57 19.67
C GLY A 62 7.46 -13.70 18.58
N PRO A 63 7.46 -12.37 18.74
CA PRO A 63 7.78 -11.39 17.69
C PRO A 63 9.22 -11.45 17.18
N GLN A 64 10.19 -11.74 18.06
CA GLN A 64 11.62 -11.77 17.70
C GLN A 64 12.06 -13.06 16.99
N ALA A 65 11.21 -14.09 16.94
CA ALA A 65 11.56 -15.41 16.44
C ALA A 65 12.13 -15.40 15.01
N PHE A 66 11.60 -14.56 14.13
CA PHE A 66 12.08 -14.45 12.75
C PHE A 66 13.47 -13.80 12.65
N ARG A 67 13.71 -12.73 13.42
CA ARG A 67 15.00 -12.02 13.44
C ARG A 67 16.10 -12.93 13.95
N VAL A 68 15.87 -13.58 15.10
CA VAL A 68 16.83 -14.53 15.68
C VAL A 68 17.09 -15.70 14.73
N PHE A 69 16.06 -16.16 14.01
CA PHE A 69 16.21 -17.19 12.98
C PHE A 69 17.06 -16.73 11.79
N LEU A 70 16.85 -15.50 11.30
CA LEU A 70 17.69 -14.88 10.28
C LEU A 70 19.15 -14.73 10.75
N ASP A 71 19.37 -14.23 11.97
CA ASP A 71 20.72 -14.07 12.54
C ASP A 71 21.44 -15.43 12.68
N ALA A 72 20.70 -16.47 13.11
CA ALA A 72 21.20 -17.83 13.18
C ALA A 72 21.52 -18.42 11.79
N LEU A 73 20.67 -18.17 10.79
CA LEU A 73 20.96 -18.54 9.40
C LEU A 73 22.20 -17.81 8.90
N GLU A 74 22.39 -16.54 9.23
CA GLU A 74 23.52 -15.75 8.75
C GLU A 74 24.84 -16.22 9.37
N ALA A 75 24.81 -16.66 10.63
CA ALA A 75 25.97 -17.22 11.31
C ALA A 75 26.36 -18.61 10.80
N VAL A 76 25.38 -19.46 10.48
CA VAL A 76 25.62 -20.89 10.21
C VAL A 76 25.50 -21.25 8.73
N GLN A 77 24.55 -20.64 8.02
CA GLN A 77 24.18 -20.93 6.63
C GLN A 77 23.85 -19.65 5.82
N PRO A 78 24.83 -18.75 5.58
CA PRO A 78 24.59 -17.41 5.00
C PRO A 78 23.83 -17.43 3.67
N PHE A 79 24.06 -18.47 2.85
CA PHE A 79 23.41 -18.63 1.54
C PHE A 79 21.88 -18.80 1.62
N LEU A 80 21.34 -19.21 2.78
CA LEU A 80 19.90 -19.26 3.05
C LEU A 80 19.37 -17.95 3.64
N ALA A 81 20.24 -17.16 4.28
CA ALA A 81 19.88 -15.88 4.88
C ALA A 81 19.73 -14.78 3.82
N VAL A 82 20.65 -14.71 2.83
CA VAL A 82 20.69 -13.63 1.83
C VAL A 82 19.36 -13.47 1.07
N PRO A 83 18.79 -14.51 0.43
CA PRO A 83 17.53 -14.36 -0.31
C PRO A 83 16.35 -14.04 0.61
N LEU A 84 16.39 -14.51 1.86
CA LEU A 84 15.34 -14.28 2.84
C LEU A 84 15.38 -12.82 3.35
N ARG A 85 16.57 -12.27 3.54
CA ARG A 85 16.80 -10.86 3.93
C ARG A 85 16.39 -9.90 2.81
N GLU A 86 16.78 -10.19 1.57
CA GLU A 86 16.41 -9.36 0.42
C GLU A 86 14.88 -9.29 0.23
N GLU A 87 14.17 -10.41 0.38
CA GLU A 87 12.71 -10.42 0.25
C GLU A 87 12.00 -9.77 1.45
N ASP A 88 12.54 -9.90 2.67
CA ASP A 88 12.05 -9.19 3.86
C ASP A 88 12.20 -7.66 3.73
N GLU A 89 13.35 -7.21 3.19
CA GLU A 89 13.58 -5.78 2.90
C GLU A 89 12.62 -5.23 1.83
N ILE A 90 12.33 -6.00 0.77
CA ILE A 90 11.35 -5.62 -0.25
C ILE A 90 9.94 -5.52 0.37
N GLU A 91 9.54 -6.49 1.19
CA GLU A 91 8.23 -6.48 1.85
C GLU A 91 8.10 -5.30 2.84
N LYS A 92 9.18 -4.97 3.56
CA LYS A 92 9.25 -3.80 4.43
C LYS A 92 9.12 -2.48 3.65
N ARG A 93 9.85 -2.32 2.54
CA ARG A 93 9.70 -1.14 1.67
C ARG A 93 8.29 -1.02 1.09
N LEU A 94 7.67 -2.15 0.71
CA LEU A 94 6.28 -2.19 0.23
C LEU A 94 5.26 -1.76 1.28
N THR A 95 5.43 -2.20 2.53
CA THR A 95 4.52 -1.85 3.62
C THR A 95 4.67 -0.39 4.02
N GLU A 96 5.90 0.11 4.14
CA GLU A 96 6.21 1.51 4.42
C GLU A 96 5.61 2.44 3.34
N THR A 97 5.94 2.23 2.07
CA THR A 97 5.39 3.03 0.95
C THR A 97 3.86 2.97 0.87
N ARG A 98 3.25 1.80 1.17
CA ARG A 98 1.79 1.66 1.23
C ARG A 98 1.18 2.49 2.37
N THR A 99 1.80 2.49 3.54
CA THR A 99 1.32 3.29 4.68
C THR A 99 1.46 4.79 4.42
N GLU A 100 2.57 5.24 3.85
CA GLU A 100 2.78 6.64 3.46
C GLU A 100 1.78 7.09 2.40
N LEU A 101 1.55 6.26 1.38
CA LEU A 101 0.52 6.51 0.36
C LEU A 101 -0.88 6.62 1.00
N GLY A 102 -1.17 5.80 2.01
CA GLY A 102 -2.41 5.88 2.79
C GLY A 102 -2.54 7.21 3.52
N ARG A 103 -1.49 7.64 4.23
CA ARG A 103 -1.45 8.93 4.95
C ARG A 103 -1.63 10.11 3.99
N ALA A 104 -0.92 10.13 2.87
CA ALA A 104 -1.03 11.19 1.86
C ALA A 104 -2.43 11.27 1.25
N ARG A 105 -3.09 10.13 0.98
CA ARG A 105 -4.48 10.11 0.50
C ARG A 105 -5.47 10.66 1.52
N SER A 106 -5.29 10.32 2.79
CA SER A 106 -6.14 10.84 3.88
C SER A 106 -5.95 12.34 4.06
N HIS A 107 -4.71 12.83 4.02
CA HIS A 107 -4.41 14.27 4.08
C HIS A 107 -5.07 15.03 2.93
N SER A 108 -4.89 14.55 1.69
CA SER A 108 -5.51 15.12 0.50
C SER A 108 -7.04 15.09 0.51
N ALA A 109 -7.65 14.06 1.11
CA ALA A 109 -9.09 14.00 1.30
C ALA A 109 -9.58 15.05 2.29
N ASN A 110 -8.87 15.25 3.41
CA ASN A 110 -9.20 16.29 4.38
C ASN A 110 -9.09 17.69 3.77
N LEU A 111 -8.00 17.99 3.05
CA LEU A 111 -7.84 19.27 2.36
C LEU A 111 -8.93 19.54 1.33
N ARG A 112 -9.40 18.52 0.60
CA ARG A 112 -10.53 18.66 -0.34
C ARG A 112 -11.84 18.99 0.38
N ASN A 113 -12.09 18.40 1.55
CA ASN A 113 -13.26 18.74 2.36
C ASN A 113 -13.16 20.18 2.89
N GLN A 114 -11.98 20.59 3.36
CA GLN A 114 -11.72 21.97 3.77
C GLN A 114 -11.90 22.95 2.61
N LEU A 115 -11.39 22.64 1.42
CA LEU A 115 -11.57 23.46 0.21
C LEU A 115 -13.05 23.57 -0.18
N SER A 116 -13.83 22.49 -0.03
CA SER A 116 -15.27 22.53 -0.27
C SER A 116 -15.97 23.46 0.72
N CYS A 117 -15.62 23.40 2.00
CA CYS A 117 -16.18 24.27 3.03
C CYS A 117 -15.81 25.74 2.78
N ALA A 118 -14.53 26.04 2.56
CA ALA A 118 -14.05 27.38 2.22
C ALA A 118 -14.68 27.92 0.93
N SER A 119 -14.87 27.07 -0.09
CA SER A 119 -15.56 27.49 -1.33
C SER A 119 -17.03 27.86 -1.06
N SER A 120 -17.74 27.08 -0.25
CA SER A 120 -19.13 27.43 0.12
C SER A 120 -19.21 28.72 0.92
N GLN A 121 -18.27 28.96 1.84
CA GLN A 121 -18.19 30.20 2.61
C GLN A 121 -17.92 31.41 1.70
N LEU A 122 -16.97 31.29 0.77
CA LEU A 122 -16.68 32.34 -0.21
C LEU A 122 -17.90 32.67 -1.08
N ASP A 123 -18.66 31.66 -1.50
CA ASP A 123 -19.88 31.87 -2.30
C ASP A 123 -20.98 32.54 -1.46
N THR A 124 -21.12 32.20 -0.18
CA THR A 124 -22.03 32.90 0.73
C THR A 124 -21.61 34.35 0.96
N GLU A 125 -20.33 34.63 1.17
CA GLU A 125 -19.82 36.01 1.35
C GLU A 125 -19.97 36.84 0.07
N LYS A 126 -19.75 36.26 -1.11
CA LYS A 126 -20.06 36.92 -2.39
C LYS A 126 -21.55 37.20 -2.55
N SER A 127 -22.41 36.30 -2.12
CA SER A 127 -23.86 36.50 -2.14
C SER A 127 -24.27 37.63 -1.20
N LYS A 128 -23.74 37.65 0.03
CA LYS A 128 -23.93 38.75 1.00
C LYS A 128 -23.47 40.08 0.44
N HIS A 129 -22.22 40.17 -0.04
CA HIS A 129 -21.72 41.38 -0.72
C HIS A 129 -22.62 41.78 -1.90
N GLY A 130 -23.15 40.82 -2.65
CA GLY A 130 -24.11 41.08 -3.73
C GLY A 130 -25.41 41.73 -3.24
N LYS A 131 -25.93 41.34 -2.08
CA LYS A 131 -27.11 41.95 -1.43
C LYS A 131 -26.79 43.34 -0.87
N THR A 132 -25.74 43.45 -0.04
CA THR A 132 -25.29 44.71 0.54
C THR A 132 -24.99 45.77 -0.53
N ARG A 133 -24.42 45.36 -1.67
CA ARG A 133 -24.21 46.27 -2.80
C ARG A 133 -25.51 46.79 -3.40
N LYS A 134 -26.54 45.94 -3.53
CA LYS A 134 -27.85 46.36 -4.04
C LYS A 134 -28.54 47.31 -3.07
N GLU A 135 -28.56 46.98 -1.78
CA GLU A 135 -29.09 47.84 -0.72
C GLU A 135 -28.35 49.18 -0.67
N LEU A 136 -27.03 49.17 -0.83
CA LEU A 136 -26.23 50.39 -0.91
C LEU A 136 -26.56 51.23 -2.15
N ASP A 137 -26.77 50.60 -3.31
CA ASP A 137 -27.15 51.32 -4.54
C ASP A 137 -28.59 51.88 -4.45
N GLU A 138 -29.50 51.18 -3.78
CA GLU A 138 -30.85 51.67 -3.43
C GLU A 138 -30.77 52.86 -2.46
N LEU A 139 -29.99 52.74 -1.38
CA LEU A 139 -29.72 53.83 -0.43
C LEU A 139 -29.10 55.05 -1.11
N LYS A 140 -28.18 54.88 -2.05
CA LYS A 140 -27.63 55.99 -2.84
C LYS A 140 -28.70 56.68 -3.66
N SER A 141 -29.59 55.91 -4.30
CA SER A 141 -30.69 56.46 -5.08
C SER A 141 -31.64 57.27 -4.20
N ILE A 142 -32.00 56.75 -3.03
CA ILE A 142 -32.82 57.45 -2.03
C ILE A 142 -32.12 58.72 -1.55
N HIS A 143 -30.86 58.60 -1.12
CA HIS A 143 -30.06 59.74 -0.67
C HIS A 143 -29.96 60.82 -1.74
N GLN A 144 -29.66 60.46 -2.99
CA GLN A 144 -29.55 61.41 -4.11
C GLN A 144 -30.87 62.11 -4.42
N THR A 145 -31.99 61.39 -4.29
CA THR A 145 -33.34 61.96 -4.44
C THR A 145 -33.61 62.98 -3.33
N LEU A 146 -33.35 62.61 -2.07
CA LEU A 146 -33.50 63.50 -0.92
C LEU A 146 -32.60 64.74 -1.03
N LEU A 147 -31.33 64.59 -1.47
CA LEU A 147 -30.46 65.75 -1.69
C LEU A 147 -31.02 66.70 -2.74
N SER A 148 -31.66 66.16 -3.78
CA SER A 148 -32.27 66.98 -4.82
C SER A 148 -33.50 67.76 -4.33
N GLU A 149 -34.32 67.14 -3.46
CA GLU A 149 -35.47 67.78 -2.84
C GLU A 149 -35.07 68.85 -1.83
N ILE A 150 -34.14 68.55 -0.91
CA ILE A 150 -33.61 69.52 0.05
C ILE A 150 -33.00 70.72 -0.68
N LYS A 151 -32.23 70.47 -1.75
CA LYS A 151 -31.64 71.54 -2.56
C LYS A 151 -32.72 72.40 -3.22
N LYS A 152 -33.76 71.78 -3.77
CA LYS A 152 -34.87 72.48 -4.43
C LYS A 152 -35.65 73.35 -3.44
N GLU A 153 -35.95 72.83 -2.25
CA GLU A 153 -36.71 73.56 -1.24
C GLU A 153 -35.88 74.68 -0.59
N SER A 154 -34.58 74.44 -0.34
CA SER A 154 -33.65 75.48 0.09
C SER A 154 -33.54 76.63 -0.92
N GLN A 155 -33.50 76.31 -2.21
CA GLN A 155 -33.45 77.33 -3.27
C GLN A 155 -34.75 78.12 -3.38
N LYS A 156 -35.90 77.47 -3.18
CA LYS A 156 -37.21 78.11 -3.10
C LYS A 156 -37.32 79.05 -1.90
N LEU A 157 -36.89 78.62 -0.71
CA LEU A 157 -36.83 79.47 0.48
C LEU A 157 -35.88 80.66 0.30
N LEU A 158 -34.69 80.44 -0.27
CA LEU A 158 -33.74 81.51 -0.54
C LEU A 158 -34.34 82.56 -1.48
N SER A 159 -35.02 82.13 -2.55
CA SER A 159 -35.75 83.04 -3.45
C SER A 159 -36.81 83.85 -2.70
N LYS A 160 -37.56 83.21 -1.79
CA LYS A 160 -38.59 83.88 -0.98
C LYS A 160 -37.99 84.91 -0.03
N VAL A 161 -36.89 84.58 0.64
CA VAL A 161 -36.17 85.52 1.52
C VAL A 161 -35.65 86.71 0.73
N THR A 162 -35.14 86.50 -0.49
CA THR A 162 -34.69 87.61 -1.35
C THR A 162 -35.85 88.51 -1.80
N GLU A 163 -36.98 87.94 -2.24
CA GLU A 163 -38.19 88.70 -2.60
C GLU A 163 -38.70 89.56 -1.44
N LEU A 164 -38.69 88.99 -0.23
CA LEU A 164 -39.11 89.68 0.98
C LEU A 164 -38.11 90.77 1.38
N GLY A 165 -36.81 90.52 1.24
CA GLY A 165 -35.76 91.51 1.46
C GLY A 165 -35.93 92.73 0.55
N VAL A 166 -36.16 92.52 -0.74
CA VAL A 166 -36.42 93.59 -1.71
C VAL A 166 -37.68 94.36 -1.33
N SER A 167 -38.79 93.66 -1.04
CA SER A 167 -40.04 94.31 -0.64
C SER A 167 -39.87 95.15 0.64
N ASN A 168 -39.12 94.67 1.63
CA ASN A 168 -38.88 95.42 2.87
C ASN A 168 -38.07 96.69 2.62
N GLU A 169 -37.08 96.61 1.72
CA GLU A 169 -36.25 97.76 1.38
C GLU A 169 -37.03 98.83 0.60
N THR A 170 -37.89 98.42 -0.35
CA THR A 170 -38.81 99.34 -1.04
C THR A 170 -39.72 100.06 -0.06
N LEU A 171 -40.29 99.34 0.91
CA LEU A 171 -41.18 99.93 1.91
C LEU A 171 -40.46 100.87 2.87
N LYS A 172 -39.20 100.59 3.24
CA LYS A 172 -38.38 101.54 4.00
C LYS A 172 -38.19 102.85 3.23
N GLN A 173 -37.95 102.76 1.92
CA GLN A 173 -37.80 103.93 1.06
C GLN A 173 -39.12 104.73 0.97
N GLU A 174 -40.25 104.05 0.77
CA GLU A 174 -41.58 104.68 0.77
C GLU A 174 -41.90 105.36 2.12
N LEU A 175 -41.60 104.69 3.24
CA LEU A 175 -41.79 105.26 4.58
C LEU A 175 -40.92 106.52 4.80
N GLN A 176 -39.67 106.51 4.34
CA GLN A 176 -38.81 107.70 4.38
C GLN A 176 -39.36 108.84 3.53
N GLN A 177 -39.88 108.54 2.34
CA GLN A 177 -40.48 109.53 1.45
C GLN A 177 -41.74 110.15 2.06
N GLU A 178 -42.58 109.34 2.69
CA GLU A 178 -43.79 109.78 3.41
C GLU A 178 -43.45 110.63 4.64
N GLN A 179 -42.43 110.25 5.41
CA GLN A 179 -41.94 111.06 6.52
C GLN A 179 -41.46 112.44 6.04
N LEU A 180 -40.77 112.49 4.89
CA LEU A 180 -40.36 113.76 4.28
C LEU A 180 -41.58 114.60 3.87
N GLN A 181 -42.59 114.01 3.23
CA GLN A 181 -43.82 114.72 2.88
C GLN A 181 -44.55 115.27 4.10
N LYS A 182 -44.65 114.49 5.19
CA LYS A 182 -45.22 114.94 6.46
C LYS A 182 -44.48 116.18 7.01
N THR A 183 -43.16 116.16 7.07
CA THR A 183 -42.38 117.32 7.56
C THR A 183 -42.59 118.57 6.69
N ASN A 184 -42.80 118.38 5.39
CA ASN A 184 -43.05 119.47 4.45
C ASN A 184 -44.46 120.07 4.64
N LEU A 185 -45.48 119.24 4.86
CA LEU A 185 -46.83 119.69 5.20
C LEU A 185 -46.87 120.39 6.57
N GLU A 186 -46.18 119.86 7.58
CA GLU A 186 -46.04 120.52 8.89
C GLU A 186 -45.33 121.89 8.79
N SER A 187 -44.43 122.07 7.82
CA SER A 187 -43.87 123.39 7.50
C SER A 187 -44.93 124.32 6.91
N LYS A 188 -45.70 123.86 5.91
CA LYS A 188 -46.76 124.67 5.29
C LYS A 188 -47.86 125.07 6.27
N VAL A 189 -48.24 124.18 7.17
CA VAL A 189 -49.21 124.48 8.24
C VAL A 189 -48.67 125.58 9.16
N ARG A 190 -47.39 125.51 9.57
CA ARG A 190 -46.76 126.60 10.34
C ARG A 190 -46.73 127.93 9.59
N ASP A 191 -46.45 127.92 8.28
CA ASP A 191 -46.48 129.13 7.47
C ASP A 191 -47.89 129.75 7.39
N LEU A 192 -48.93 128.91 7.28
CA LEU A 192 -50.33 129.33 7.30
C LEU A 192 -50.78 129.85 8.67
N GLU A 193 -50.35 129.22 9.76
CA GLU A 193 -50.59 129.70 11.13
C GLU A 193 -50.00 131.11 11.31
N ILE A 194 -48.76 131.34 10.84
CA ILE A 194 -48.12 132.67 10.86
C ILE A 194 -48.92 133.67 10.00
N PHE A 195 -49.41 133.26 8.84
CA PHE A 195 -50.24 134.12 7.98
C PHE A 195 -51.57 134.51 8.64
N LEU A 196 -52.25 133.56 9.29
CA LEU A 196 -53.49 133.79 10.02
C LEU A 196 -53.27 134.72 11.22
N GLU A 197 -52.19 134.53 11.98
CA GLU A 197 -51.79 135.41 13.08
C GLU A 197 -51.61 136.86 12.58
N ASN A 198 -50.93 137.05 11.44
CA ASN A 198 -50.76 138.36 10.83
C ASN A 198 -52.09 138.99 10.39
N LYS A 199 -53.01 138.21 9.81
CA LYS A 199 -54.34 138.70 9.43
C LYS A 199 -55.20 139.06 10.64
N ASN A 200 -55.11 138.28 11.72
CA ASN A 200 -55.77 138.58 12.99
C ASN A 200 -55.25 139.90 13.59
N ASN A 201 -53.95 140.16 13.50
CA ASN A 201 -53.35 141.42 13.92
C ASN A 201 -53.80 142.62 13.04
N GLU A 202 -53.95 142.44 11.72
CA GLU A 202 -54.55 143.45 10.85
C GLU A 202 -56.00 143.78 11.23
N ILE A 203 -56.82 142.74 11.52
CA ILE A 203 -58.21 142.92 11.97
C ILE A 203 -58.25 143.65 13.32
N ALA A 204 -57.35 143.33 14.25
CA ALA A 204 -57.24 144.01 15.54
C ALA A 204 -56.93 145.51 15.34
N ASN A 205 -56.01 145.86 14.43
CA ASN A 205 -55.71 147.26 14.08
C ASN A 205 -56.92 148.00 13.45
N VAL A 206 -57.73 147.32 12.64
CA VAL A 206 -58.97 147.90 12.09
C VAL A 206 -59.99 148.15 13.19
N ARG A 207 -60.16 147.21 14.12
CA ARG A 207 -61.04 147.37 15.29
C ARG A 207 -60.59 148.52 16.21
N GLU A 208 -59.28 148.72 16.37
CA GLU A 208 -58.72 149.83 17.14
C GLU A 208 -58.98 151.19 16.45
N LYS A 209 -58.86 151.24 15.11
CA LYS A 209 -59.25 152.42 14.31
C LYS A 209 -60.76 152.71 14.37
N GLU A 210 -61.61 151.69 14.36
CA GLU A 210 -63.06 151.87 14.57
C GLU A 210 -63.37 152.41 15.96
N LEU A 211 -62.65 151.97 16.99
CA LEU A 211 -62.79 152.47 18.36
C LEU A 211 -62.38 153.97 18.45
N TYR A 212 -61.29 154.35 17.78
CA TYR A 212 -60.83 155.74 17.70
C TYR A 212 -61.85 156.64 16.97
N MET A 213 -62.46 156.14 15.89
CA MET A 213 -63.53 156.84 15.17
C MET A 213 -64.80 157.01 16.02
N ARG A 214 -65.14 156.02 16.85
CA ARG A 214 -66.31 156.08 17.75
C ARG A 214 -66.15 157.12 18.87
N VAL A 215 -64.95 157.23 19.45
CA VAL A 215 -64.62 158.24 20.48
C VAL A 215 -64.58 159.67 19.93
N VAL A 216 -64.21 159.85 18.66
CA VAL A 216 -64.23 161.17 17.99
C VAL A 216 -65.66 161.63 17.70
N MET A 217 -66.58 160.70 17.39
CA MET A 217 -67.99 161.02 17.13
C MET A 217 -68.81 161.27 18.42
N GLU A 218 -68.41 160.72 19.57
CA GLU A 218 -69.05 160.97 20.88
C GLU A 218 -68.61 162.30 21.53
N LYS A 219 -67.52 162.94 21.07
CA LYS A 219 -66.98 164.19 21.64
C LYS A 219 -67.61 165.49 21.09
N HIS A 220 -68.61 165.46 20.23
CA HIS A 220 -69.26 166.66 19.67
C HIS A 220 -70.72 166.86 20.12
N LYS A 221 -71.14 166.23 21.23
CA LYS A 221 -72.56 166.30 21.66
C LYS A 221 -72.86 166.61 23.13
N GLN A 222 -71.93 167.19 23.91
CA GLN A 222 -72.27 167.84 25.20
C GLN A 222 -71.13 168.74 25.73
N GLU A 223 -71.35 170.06 25.74
CA GLU A 223 -70.52 171.11 26.34
C GLU A 223 -71.06 171.53 27.73
N GLY A 224 -70.18 171.90 28.68
CA GLY A 224 -70.45 172.89 29.73
C GLY A 224 -70.69 172.44 31.19
N SER A 225 -69.78 172.89 32.08
CA SER A 225 -69.93 173.24 33.52
C SER A 225 -69.38 172.32 34.62
N ASP A 226 -68.87 172.99 35.67
CA ASP A 226 -67.80 172.66 36.63
C ASP A 226 -68.20 171.89 37.91
N ALA A 227 -67.24 171.18 38.54
CA ALA A 227 -66.72 171.48 39.90
C ALA A 227 -65.77 170.40 40.52
N LYS A 228 -64.54 170.84 40.86
CA LYS A 228 -63.65 170.50 42.03
C LYS A 228 -63.01 169.10 42.23
N THR A 229 -61.75 169.02 41.76
CA THR A 229 -60.43 168.53 42.29
C THR A 229 -60.24 167.99 43.75
N PRO A 230 -59.08 167.37 44.15
CA PRO A 230 -57.87 167.00 43.36
C PRO A 230 -57.11 165.65 43.67
N SER A 231 -56.45 165.12 42.62
CA SER A 231 -55.02 164.71 42.49
C SER A 231 -54.35 163.62 43.34
N ARG A 232 -53.74 162.62 42.66
CA ARG A 232 -52.26 162.57 42.46
C ARG A 232 -51.86 161.67 41.27
N LYS A 233 -51.06 162.24 40.36
CA LYS A 233 -50.36 161.59 39.22
C LYS A 233 -49.01 161.00 39.66
N LEU A 234 -48.51 159.99 38.95
CA LEU A 234 -47.11 159.81 38.46
C LEU A 234 -47.06 158.50 37.61
N SER A 235 -46.97 158.59 36.28
CA SER A 235 -45.74 158.53 35.41
C SER A 235 -45.32 157.08 35.11
N LEU A 236 -45.78 156.43 34.03
CA LEU A 236 -45.11 156.34 32.70
C LEU A 236 -43.61 156.73 32.75
N GLU A 237 -42.70 155.84 32.38
CA GLU A 237 -41.23 156.04 32.45
C GLU A 237 -40.54 155.78 33.80
N GLU A 238 -41.05 154.80 34.56
CA GLU A 238 -40.17 153.70 35.06
C GLU A 238 -40.29 152.44 34.17
N THR A 239 -40.76 152.70 32.95
CA THR A 239 -40.50 151.96 31.72
C THR A 239 -39.05 151.43 31.68
N LYS A 240 -38.95 150.10 31.52
CA LYS A 240 -37.86 149.42 30.80
C LYS A 240 -36.45 149.56 31.37
N ARG A 241 -36.21 149.31 32.66
CA ARG A 241 -34.83 148.98 33.08
C ARG A 241 -34.62 148.29 34.43
N HIS A 242 -35.30 147.18 34.67
CA HIS A 242 -34.61 146.03 35.27
C HIS A 242 -34.56 144.92 34.21
N PHE A 243 -33.81 145.17 33.13
CA PHE A 243 -32.45 144.62 33.03
C PHE A 243 -32.57 143.09 33.09
N ARG A 244 -32.69 142.47 31.91
CA ARG A 244 -31.52 141.90 31.24
C ARG A 244 -30.68 141.10 32.23
N ARG A 245 -30.46 139.86 31.84
CA ARG A 245 -29.47 138.91 32.36
C ARG A 245 -30.03 137.93 33.37
N GLU A 246 -29.62 136.70 33.33
CA GLU A 246 -28.75 135.97 32.41
C GLU A 246 -29.05 134.51 32.79
N ILE A 247 -29.37 133.61 31.88
CA ILE A 247 -28.40 132.94 31.01
C ILE A 247 -27.58 131.88 31.78
N LEU A 248 -27.67 130.65 31.25
CA LEU A 248 -26.64 129.61 31.22
C LEU A 248 -26.39 128.88 32.57
N ARG A 249 -26.02 127.60 32.64
CA ARG A 249 -25.40 126.72 31.65
C ARG A 249 -25.36 125.29 32.23
N ARG A 250 -25.60 124.32 31.34
CA ARG A 250 -24.75 123.14 31.06
C ARG A 250 -24.38 122.14 32.17
N ARG A 251 -24.47 120.88 31.70
CA ARG A 251 -23.46 119.78 31.73
C ARG A 251 -23.59 118.87 32.95
N ALA A 252 -23.22 117.58 32.92
CA ALA A 252 -22.65 116.69 31.92
C ALA A 252 -22.53 115.30 32.58
N TYR A 253 -22.55 114.24 31.74
CA TYR A 253 -21.74 113.01 31.77
C TYR A 253 -21.58 112.16 33.04
N SER A 254 -21.66 110.84 32.84
CA SER A 254 -20.59 109.81 33.07
C SER A 254 -21.27 108.43 33.02
N GLU A 255 -21.01 107.49 32.07
CA GLU A 255 -19.87 106.54 31.98
C GLU A 255 -19.50 105.89 33.33
N LYS A 256 -19.28 104.57 33.50
CA LYS A 256 -18.38 103.63 32.77
C LYS A 256 -18.52 102.20 33.37
N SER A 257 -18.19 101.12 32.63
CA SER A 257 -17.05 100.17 32.88
C SER A 257 -17.58 98.74 33.14
N SER A 258 -16.99 97.58 32.81
CA SER A 258 -15.85 97.07 31.99
C SER A 258 -15.63 95.58 32.35
N TYR A 259 -15.29 94.70 31.37
CA TYR A 259 -14.31 93.57 31.38
C TYR A 259 -14.42 92.43 32.47
N GLU A 260 -14.06 91.13 32.32
CA GLU A 260 -13.21 90.30 31.42
C GLU A 260 -13.44 88.78 31.73
N GLU A 261 -13.24 87.87 30.74
CA GLU A 261 -12.68 86.46 30.71
C GLU A 261 -12.96 85.40 31.83
N SER A 262 -12.93 84.04 31.70
CA SER A 262 -12.34 83.01 30.80
C SER A 262 -12.84 81.59 31.23
N ILE A 263 -13.12 80.64 30.31
CA ILE A 263 -12.39 79.38 29.97
C ILE A 263 -12.64 78.09 30.81
N ASP A 264 -13.03 77.02 30.09
CA ASP A 264 -12.77 75.57 30.23
C ASP A 264 -13.51 74.59 31.19
N LYS A 265 -14.08 73.56 30.53
CA LYS A 265 -13.75 72.10 30.59
C LYS A 265 -14.80 71.09 31.04
N GLU A 266 -14.77 70.01 30.26
CA GLU A 266 -15.62 68.82 30.11
C GLU A 266 -15.49 67.75 31.22
N PRO A 267 -16.34 66.69 31.16
CA PRO A 267 -16.57 65.69 32.22
C PRO A 267 -15.73 64.41 32.02
N LEU A 268 -15.78 63.47 32.98
CA LEU A 268 -15.84 62.00 32.76
C LEU A 268 -15.67 61.23 34.08
N GLU A 269 -16.67 60.43 34.47
CA GLU A 269 -16.47 59.20 35.23
C GLU A 269 -17.00 58.03 34.38
N LYS A 270 -16.10 57.09 34.05
CA LYS A 270 -16.41 55.77 33.49
C LYS A 270 -16.19 54.73 34.59
N PHE A 271 -17.09 53.77 34.71
CA PHE A 271 -16.79 52.43 35.20
C PHE A 271 -17.46 51.39 34.31
N ASP A 272 -16.59 50.62 33.65
CA ASP A 272 -16.63 49.21 33.25
C ASP A 272 -17.91 48.56 32.69
N GLU A 273 -17.85 48.30 31.37
CA GLU A 273 -18.65 47.28 30.68
C GLU A 273 -17.97 45.91 30.72
N ILE A 274 -18.79 44.91 31.02
CA ILE A 274 -18.55 43.48 30.89
C ILE A 274 -18.94 43.05 29.47
N ILE A 275 -18.12 42.17 28.91
CA ILE A 275 -18.25 41.43 27.64
C ILE A 275 -19.60 40.69 27.53
N GLN A 276 -20.25 40.78 26.37
CA GLN A 276 -21.13 39.75 25.76
C GLN A 276 -21.31 40.10 24.27
N GLU A 277 -20.61 39.41 23.35
CA GLU A 277 -21.13 38.29 22.56
C GLU A 277 -22.49 38.56 21.90
N GLU A 278 -22.52 39.25 20.75
CA GLU A 278 -23.67 39.20 19.82
C GLU A 278 -23.34 39.63 18.36
N ASP A 279 -22.14 39.37 17.83
CA ASP A 279 -21.75 39.80 16.47
C ASP A 279 -22.10 38.78 15.36
N MET A 280 -23.39 38.49 15.16
CA MET A 280 -23.80 37.75 13.94
C MET A 280 -25.11 38.21 13.27
N TYR A 281 -25.77 39.25 13.80
CA TYR A 281 -26.97 39.86 13.21
C TYR A 281 -26.92 41.40 13.10
N VAL A 282 -25.83 42.02 13.58
CA VAL A 282 -25.77 43.44 13.92
C VAL A 282 -25.76 44.39 12.73
N HIS A 283 -25.37 43.95 11.53
CA HIS A 283 -25.15 44.88 10.42
C HIS A 283 -26.46 45.27 9.69
N ASP A 284 -27.41 44.35 9.48
CA ASP A 284 -28.70 44.71 8.87
C ASP A 284 -29.61 45.48 9.85
N GLU A 285 -29.60 45.13 11.14
CA GLU A 285 -30.38 45.85 12.17
C GLU A 285 -29.84 47.24 12.45
N LYS A 286 -28.51 47.45 12.57
CA LYS A 286 -27.94 48.80 12.71
C LYS A 286 -28.21 49.66 11.47
N ILE A 287 -28.20 49.09 10.27
CA ILE A 287 -28.53 49.83 9.05
C ILE A 287 -30.00 50.25 9.08
N LEU A 288 -30.92 49.35 9.42
CA LEU A 288 -32.34 49.68 9.57
C LEU A 288 -32.57 50.72 10.67
N GLU A 289 -31.90 50.60 11.81
CA GLU A 289 -32.03 51.52 12.95
C GLU A 289 -31.50 52.91 12.59
N ILE A 290 -30.33 53.03 11.96
CA ILE A 290 -29.77 54.31 11.50
C ILE A 290 -30.62 54.92 10.39
N VAL A 291 -31.15 54.11 9.46
CA VAL A 291 -32.06 54.61 8.41
C VAL A 291 -33.36 55.11 9.03
N HIS A 292 -33.95 54.40 9.99
CA HIS A 292 -35.15 54.84 10.71
C HIS A 292 -34.89 56.10 11.54
N GLU A 293 -33.75 56.20 12.24
CA GLU A 293 -33.36 57.41 12.98
C GLU A 293 -33.18 58.61 12.04
N ARG A 294 -32.58 58.39 10.86
CA ARG A 294 -32.39 59.45 9.85
C ARG A 294 -33.68 59.84 9.14
N GLU A 295 -34.57 58.89 8.83
CA GLU A 295 -35.91 59.16 8.29
C GLU A 295 -36.78 59.90 9.31
N ALA A 296 -36.71 59.54 10.60
CA ALA A 296 -37.39 60.24 11.68
C ALA A 296 -36.87 61.68 11.85
N MET A 297 -35.55 61.90 11.75
CA MET A 297 -34.97 63.24 11.73
C MET A 297 -35.43 64.06 10.52
N LEU A 298 -35.43 63.48 9.32
CA LEU A 298 -35.92 64.14 8.10
C LEU A 298 -37.39 64.56 8.20
N LYS A 299 -38.24 63.67 8.73
CA LYS A 299 -39.65 63.98 8.93
C LYS A 299 -39.87 65.12 9.93
N CYS A 300 -39.10 65.13 11.03
CA CYS A 300 -39.11 66.23 11.98
C CYS A 300 -38.64 67.55 11.34
N PHE A 301 -37.71 67.50 10.38
CA PHE A 301 -37.26 68.67 9.62
C PHE A 301 -38.33 69.22 8.68
N ASP A 302 -39.04 68.36 7.94
CA ASP A 302 -40.12 68.78 7.04
C ASP A 302 -41.26 69.45 7.82
N GLU A 303 -41.64 68.87 8.97
CA GLU A 303 -42.68 69.43 9.85
C GLU A 303 -42.28 70.82 10.39
N LYS A 304 -41.02 70.99 10.85
CA LYS A 304 -40.50 72.30 11.29
C LYS A 304 -40.42 73.31 10.14
N LEU A 305 -40.00 72.90 8.95
CA LEU A 305 -39.92 73.79 7.78
C LEU A 305 -41.30 74.30 7.36
N GLU A 306 -42.31 73.44 7.40
CA GLU A 306 -43.68 73.80 7.09
C GLU A 306 -44.26 74.76 8.14
N GLU A 307 -44.02 74.51 9.43
CA GLU A 307 -44.41 75.40 10.53
C GLU A 307 -43.80 76.81 10.38
N MET A 308 -42.48 76.87 10.13
CA MET A 308 -41.77 78.13 9.93
C MET A 308 -42.27 78.93 8.70
N ASN A 309 -42.64 78.23 7.61
CA ASN A 309 -43.16 78.88 6.41
C ASN A 309 -44.59 79.43 6.63
N ASN A 310 -45.39 78.74 7.45
CA ASN A 310 -46.72 79.19 7.84
C ASN A 310 -46.66 80.43 8.75
N GLU A 311 -45.72 80.49 9.70
CA GLU A 311 -45.51 81.68 10.54
C GLU A 311 -45.10 82.90 9.72
N LEU A 312 -44.15 82.73 8.79
CA LEU A 312 -43.68 83.82 7.95
C LEU A 312 -44.77 84.36 7.01
N THR A 313 -45.61 83.48 6.47
CA THR A 313 -46.74 83.88 5.61
C THR A 313 -47.81 84.62 6.39
N LEU A 314 -48.11 84.20 7.63
CA LEU A 314 -49.05 84.87 8.52
C LEU A 314 -48.59 86.29 8.84
N VAL A 315 -47.36 86.45 9.31
CA VAL A 315 -46.82 87.77 9.71
C VAL A 315 -46.73 88.73 8.52
N LYS A 316 -46.44 88.21 7.31
CA LYS A 316 -46.50 89.00 6.08
C LYS A 316 -47.91 89.55 5.81
N SER A 317 -48.93 88.69 5.94
CA SER A 317 -50.32 89.08 5.68
C SER A 317 -50.82 90.14 6.67
N GLU A 318 -50.47 90.01 7.96
CA GLU A 318 -50.81 90.99 9.00
C GLU A 318 -50.14 92.35 8.75
N LYS A 319 -48.88 92.34 8.32
CA LYS A 319 -48.13 93.54 7.95
C LYS A 319 -48.75 94.25 6.74
N ASP A 320 -49.15 93.50 5.71
CA ASP A 320 -49.75 94.07 4.50
C ASP A 320 -51.14 94.65 4.76
N LEU A 321 -51.93 94.03 5.65
CA LEU A 321 -53.22 94.56 6.09
C LEU A 321 -53.08 95.89 6.86
N ALA A 322 -52.14 95.98 7.80
CA ALA A 322 -51.89 97.20 8.56
C ALA A 322 -51.46 98.38 7.67
N LYS A 323 -50.70 98.13 6.60
CA LYS A 323 -50.36 99.16 5.60
C LYS A 323 -51.59 99.64 4.82
N LEU A 324 -52.45 98.72 4.43
CA LEU A 324 -53.67 99.06 3.71
C LEU A 324 -54.58 99.93 4.59
N GLU A 325 -54.72 99.61 5.87
CA GLU A 325 -55.42 100.47 6.84
C GLU A 325 -54.77 101.86 6.96
N CYS A 326 -53.44 101.92 7.07
CA CYS A 326 -52.72 103.19 7.19
C CYS A 326 -52.93 104.09 5.96
N THR A 327 -52.87 103.51 4.76
CA THR A 327 -53.08 104.24 3.49
C THR A 327 -54.53 104.73 3.36
N GLN A 328 -55.52 103.91 3.72
CA GLN A 328 -56.92 104.30 3.73
C GLN A 328 -57.21 105.45 4.71
N LEU A 329 -56.65 105.40 5.93
CA LEU A 329 -56.82 106.47 6.91
C LEU A 329 -56.17 107.79 6.46
N ARG A 330 -55.01 107.73 5.80
CA ARG A 330 -54.35 108.92 5.23
C ARG A 330 -55.16 109.56 4.10
N VAL A 331 -55.75 108.76 3.22
CA VAL A 331 -56.64 109.27 2.15
C VAL A 331 -57.85 109.99 2.75
N LYS A 332 -58.46 109.44 3.81
CA LYS A 332 -59.58 110.09 4.52
C LYS A 332 -59.15 111.40 5.19
N LEU A 333 -57.98 111.43 5.82
CA LEU A 333 -57.43 112.65 6.42
C LEU A 333 -57.21 113.74 5.36
N LEU A 334 -56.61 113.40 4.22
CA LEU A 334 -56.39 114.35 3.12
C LEU A 334 -57.70 114.90 2.58
N ALA A 335 -58.72 114.06 2.39
CA ALA A 335 -60.04 114.51 1.93
C ALA A 335 -60.69 115.50 2.91
N LEU A 336 -60.54 115.29 4.22
CA LEU A 336 -61.02 116.19 5.28
C LEU A 336 -60.20 117.49 5.36
N GLU A 337 -58.89 117.43 5.18
CA GLU A 337 -58.02 118.60 5.10
C GLU A 337 -58.42 119.47 3.89
N GLU A 338 -58.68 118.86 2.73
CA GLU A 338 -59.17 119.55 1.52
C GLU A 338 -60.57 120.14 1.69
N GLU A 339 -61.46 119.47 2.43
CA GLU A 339 -62.80 119.97 2.76
C GLU A 339 -62.73 121.14 3.76
N ALA A 340 -61.85 121.07 4.76
CA ALA A 340 -61.62 122.15 5.72
C ALA A 340 -61.08 123.40 5.02
N THR A 341 -60.14 123.23 4.08
CA THR A 341 -59.63 124.36 3.28
C THR A 341 -60.72 124.99 2.41
N ARG A 342 -61.54 124.18 1.72
CA ARG A 342 -62.65 124.70 0.90
C ARG A 342 -63.68 125.44 1.73
N SER A 343 -64.03 124.90 2.90
CA SER A 343 -64.92 125.55 3.84
C SER A 343 -64.37 126.93 4.26
N VAL A 344 -63.06 127.04 4.57
CA VAL A 344 -62.40 128.31 4.97
C VAL A 344 -62.40 129.33 3.82
N GLU A 345 -62.19 128.88 2.59
CA GLU A 345 -62.28 129.71 1.38
C GLU A 345 -63.69 130.24 1.13
N ASP A 346 -64.74 129.44 1.36
CA ASP A 346 -66.16 129.85 1.25
C ASP A 346 -66.54 130.92 2.31
N ARG A 347 -65.93 130.87 3.50
CA ARG A 347 -66.06 131.92 4.53
C ARG A 347 -65.38 133.23 4.11
N ALA A 348 -64.20 133.14 3.47
CA ALA A 348 -63.44 134.32 3.03
C ALA A 348 -64.09 135.06 1.83
N THR A 349 -64.97 134.38 1.07
CA THR A 349 -65.59 134.89 -0.16
C THR A 349 -67.05 135.34 0.00
N SER A 350 -67.67 135.16 1.17
CA SER A 350 -69.04 135.62 1.44
C SER A 350 -69.14 137.16 1.58
N PRO A 351 -70.02 137.86 0.81
CA PRO A 351 -70.07 139.33 0.81
C PRO A 351 -70.69 139.91 2.08
N ILE A 352 -69.97 140.82 2.75
CA ILE A 352 -70.53 141.79 3.70
C ILE A 352 -70.70 143.14 2.95
N THR A 353 -71.91 143.45 2.47
CA THR A 353 -72.25 144.75 1.85
C THR A 353 -73.64 145.19 2.30
N LYS A 354 -73.74 146.04 3.34
CA LYS A 354 -73.88 147.53 3.32
C LYS A 354 -75.24 148.06 2.83
N SER A 355 -76.15 148.31 3.77
CA SER A 355 -77.16 149.39 3.69
C SER A 355 -77.07 150.25 4.96
N GLY A 356 -77.39 151.53 4.84
CA GLY A 356 -76.90 152.61 5.72
C GLY A 356 -77.44 152.66 7.15
N ALA A 357 -76.60 153.30 7.99
CA ALA A 357 -76.82 154.01 9.25
C ALA A 357 -77.71 153.40 10.36
N ASP A 358 -77.09 153.35 11.55
CA ASP A 358 -77.64 153.22 12.90
C ASP A 358 -78.06 151.83 13.42
N ASN A 359 -77.13 151.24 14.19
CA ASN A 359 -77.30 150.34 15.35
C ASN A 359 -78.50 149.37 15.35
N LEU A 360 -78.23 148.08 15.08
CA LEU A 360 -78.44 146.96 16.01
C LEU A 360 -77.90 145.65 15.38
N GLN A 361 -77.35 144.78 16.22
CA GLN A 361 -76.77 143.46 15.88
C GLN A 361 -77.67 142.60 14.97
N CYS A 362 -77.17 142.16 13.80
CA CYS A 362 -77.81 141.09 13.03
C CYS A 362 -77.61 139.74 13.75
N GLY A 363 -78.69 139.20 14.34
CA GLY A 363 -78.69 137.90 15.01
C GLY A 363 -78.34 136.73 14.08
N GLU A 364 -78.69 136.82 12.79
CA GLU A 364 -78.41 135.78 11.78
C GLU A 364 -76.92 135.65 11.43
N CYS A 365 -76.15 136.75 11.51
CA CYS A 365 -74.71 136.70 11.29
C CYS A 365 -73.99 136.00 12.46
N LYS A 366 -74.50 136.08 13.69
CA LYS A 366 -73.92 135.36 14.84
C LYS A 366 -74.25 133.87 14.83
N THR A 367 -75.45 133.47 14.44
CA THR A 367 -75.83 132.05 14.34
C THR A 367 -75.07 131.34 13.23
N LYS A 368 -74.96 131.93 12.04
CA LYS A 368 -74.15 131.35 10.94
C LYS A 368 -72.65 131.28 11.26
N THR A 369 -72.10 132.28 11.96
CA THR A 369 -70.69 132.24 12.40
C THR A 369 -70.48 131.15 13.47
N ALA A 370 -71.42 130.99 14.41
CA ALA A 370 -71.37 129.95 15.43
C ALA A 370 -71.55 128.54 14.85
N GLU A 371 -72.44 128.35 13.88
CA GLU A 371 -72.63 127.08 13.16
C GLU A 371 -71.37 126.68 12.39
N TYR A 372 -70.73 127.66 11.72
CA TYR A 372 -69.49 127.45 11.00
C TYR A 372 -68.31 127.16 11.93
N ASP A 373 -68.15 127.92 13.01
CA ASP A 373 -67.10 127.67 14.01
C ASP A 373 -67.31 126.31 14.69
N THR A 374 -68.57 125.87 14.87
CA THR A 374 -68.90 124.52 15.37
C THR A 374 -68.54 123.42 14.37
N LEU A 375 -68.74 123.66 13.06
CA LEU A 375 -68.38 122.73 12.00
C LEU A 375 -66.86 122.61 11.84
N LEU A 376 -66.12 123.72 11.89
CA LEU A 376 -64.66 123.72 11.88
C LEU A 376 -64.09 123.01 13.12
N LEU A 377 -64.62 123.27 14.32
CA LEU A 377 -64.27 122.55 15.55
C LEU A 377 -64.57 121.04 15.47
N ARG A 378 -65.62 120.64 14.77
CA ARG A 378 -65.94 119.24 14.50
C ARG A 378 -64.90 118.62 13.56
N MET A 379 -64.57 119.30 12.47
CA MET A 379 -63.56 118.86 11.50
C MET A 379 -62.16 118.80 12.11
N GLU A 380 -61.79 119.77 12.96
CA GLU A 380 -60.52 119.76 13.71
C GLU A 380 -60.43 118.60 14.68
N LYS A 381 -61.53 118.28 15.39
CA LYS A 381 -61.61 117.09 16.24
C LYS A 381 -61.51 115.81 15.42
N GLU A 382 -62.20 115.72 14.29
CA GLU A 382 -62.15 114.56 13.39
C GLU A 382 -60.74 114.38 12.80
N MET A 383 -60.08 115.46 12.36
CA MET A 383 -58.68 115.42 11.90
C MET A 383 -57.72 115.01 13.03
N ALA A 384 -57.94 115.49 14.26
CA ALA A 384 -57.14 115.06 15.41
C ALA A 384 -57.32 113.56 15.68
N THR A 385 -58.55 113.04 15.59
CA THR A 385 -58.81 111.60 15.73
C THR A 385 -58.14 110.78 14.63
N TYR A 386 -58.21 111.20 13.36
CA TYR A 386 -57.54 110.51 12.27
C TYR A 386 -56.02 110.59 12.37
N LYS A 387 -55.45 111.71 12.82
CA LYS A 387 -54.00 111.84 13.09
C LYS A 387 -53.54 110.90 14.21
N GLU A 388 -54.35 110.74 15.25
CA GLU A 388 -54.07 109.80 16.34
C GLU A 388 -54.20 108.33 15.87
N GLU A 389 -55.21 108.00 15.05
CA GLU A 389 -55.36 106.67 14.45
C GLU A 389 -54.20 106.34 13.49
N ILE A 390 -53.79 107.28 12.64
CA ILE A 390 -52.62 107.11 11.77
C ILE A 390 -51.36 106.88 12.60
N HIS A 391 -51.20 107.60 13.72
CA HIS A 391 -50.06 107.39 14.62
C HIS A 391 -50.08 105.98 15.25
N LYS A 392 -51.25 105.53 15.74
CA LYS A 392 -51.43 104.18 16.29
C LYS A 392 -51.12 103.09 15.26
N VAL A 393 -51.63 103.22 14.05
CA VAL A 393 -51.37 102.26 12.96
C VAL A 393 -49.90 102.30 12.52
N THR A 394 -49.27 103.48 12.51
CA THR A 394 -47.83 103.62 12.21
C THR A 394 -46.96 102.93 13.28
N CYS A 395 -47.27 103.12 14.57
CA CYS A 395 -46.60 102.41 15.66
C CYS A 395 -46.78 100.90 15.54
N ARG A 396 -48.00 100.41 15.31
CA ARG A 396 -48.30 98.99 15.07
C ARG A 396 -47.53 98.43 13.87
N THR A 397 -47.38 99.21 12.80
CA THR A 397 -46.63 98.79 11.59
C THR A 397 -45.12 98.66 11.88
N ASN A 398 -44.56 99.55 12.69
CA ASN A 398 -43.15 99.47 13.09
C ASN A 398 -42.91 98.27 14.01
N GLU A 399 -43.78 98.04 15.00
CA GLU A 399 -43.71 96.86 15.88
C GLU A 399 -43.79 95.54 15.10
N LEU A 400 -44.69 95.46 14.12
CA LEU A 400 -44.80 94.29 13.22
C LEU A 400 -43.56 94.13 12.33
N THR A 401 -42.91 95.24 11.94
CA THR A 401 -41.68 95.19 11.13
C THR A 401 -40.49 94.70 11.95
N ASP A 402 -40.37 95.13 13.21
CA ASP A 402 -39.33 94.66 14.13
C ASP A 402 -39.58 93.21 14.57
N LYS A 403 -40.84 92.79 14.68
CA LYS A 403 -41.22 91.38 14.91
C LYS A 403 -40.79 90.53 13.71
N PHE A 404 -41.12 90.96 12.49
CA PHE A 404 -40.75 90.28 11.25
C PHE A 404 -39.23 90.13 11.08
N GLU A 405 -38.43 91.18 11.34
CA GLU A 405 -36.97 91.08 11.21
C GLU A 405 -36.34 90.18 12.29
N ARG A 406 -36.91 90.13 13.50
CA ARG A 406 -36.47 89.19 14.55
C ARG A 406 -36.76 87.75 14.17
N GLU A 407 -37.98 87.46 13.71
CA GLU A 407 -38.37 86.12 13.27
C GLU A 407 -37.55 85.70 12.04
N LYS A 408 -37.38 86.56 11.04
CA LYS A 408 -36.53 86.30 9.88
C LYS A 408 -35.10 85.94 10.28
N LYS A 409 -34.48 86.69 11.20
CA LYS A 409 -33.11 86.42 11.66
C LYS A 409 -33.01 85.13 12.46
N SER A 410 -34.03 84.81 13.26
CA SER A 410 -34.14 83.52 13.96
C SER A 410 -34.18 82.36 12.96
N LEU A 411 -34.97 82.50 11.90
CA LEU A 411 -35.09 81.51 10.82
C LEU A 411 -33.78 81.35 10.05
N GLU A 412 -33.06 82.44 9.75
CA GLU A 412 -31.75 82.38 9.09
C GLU A 412 -30.72 81.57 9.91
N ILE A 413 -30.73 81.71 11.24
CA ILE A 413 -29.85 80.94 12.14
C ILE A 413 -30.22 79.46 12.14
N GLU A 414 -31.51 79.14 12.22
CA GLU A 414 -31.96 77.74 12.26
C GLU A 414 -31.70 77.03 10.91
N ILE A 415 -31.91 77.72 9.77
CA ILE A 415 -31.54 77.22 8.44
C ILE A 415 -30.03 76.92 8.34
N GLU A 416 -29.18 77.78 8.89
CA GLU A 416 -27.73 77.56 8.84
C GLU A 416 -27.28 76.39 9.75
N SER A 417 -27.93 76.22 10.90
CA SER A 417 -27.76 75.03 11.74
C SER A 417 -28.14 73.74 11.00
N LEU A 418 -29.26 73.77 10.27
CA LEU A 418 -29.75 72.63 9.49
C LEU A 418 -28.79 72.25 8.35
N LYS A 419 -28.21 73.22 7.64
CA LYS A 419 -27.20 72.93 6.61
C LYS A 419 -25.98 72.22 7.17
N LYS A 420 -25.48 72.64 8.34
CA LYS A 420 -24.34 72.00 8.99
C LYS A 420 -24.65 70.54 9.37
N LEU A 421 -25.83 70.28 9.93
CA LEU A 421 -26.27 68.92 10.25
C LEU A 421 -26.36 68.05 9.00
N TYR A 422 -26.89 68.60 7.91
CA TYR A 422 -26.96 67.92 6.62
C TYR A 422 -25.58 67.57 6.06
N ASP A 423 -24.63 68.50 6.05
CA ASP A 423 -23.27 68.27 5.54
C ASP A 423 -22.52 67.22 6.38
N THR A 424 -22.72 67.24 7.70
CA THR A 424 -22.14 66.23 8.62
C THR A 424 -22.72 64.85 8.34
N SER A 425 -24.05 64.73 8.26
CA SER A 425 -24.75 63.47 7.98
C SER A 425 -24.38 62.87 6.62
N LYS A 426 -24.12 63.72 5.62
CA LYS A 426 -23.66 63.33 4.28
C LYS A 426 -22.24 62.76 4.30
N GLU A 427 -21.33 63.36 5.07
CA GLU A 427 -19.96 62.83 5.18
C GLU A 427 -19.94 61.52 5.98
N ASP A 428 -20.74 61.40 7.04
CA ASP A 428 -20.88 60.17 7.81
C ASP A 428 -21.38 59.00 6.95
N TYR A 429 -22.36 59.25 6.06
CA TYR A 429 -22.85 58.24 5.12
C TYR A 429 -21.75 57.76 4.16
N LYS A 430 -20.94 58.70 3.66
CA LYS A 430 -19.83 58.41 2.75
C LYS A 430 -18.71 57.63 3.44
N ASN A 431 -18.42 57.94 4.70
CA ASN A 431 -17.45 57.19 5.51
C ASN A 431 -17.93 55.76 5.77
N LEU A 432 -19.17 55.59 6.21
CA LEU A 432 -19.77 54.27 6.45
C LEU A 432 -19.78 53.41 5.18
N GLN A 433 -20.10 54.01 4.04
CA GLN A 433 -20.04 53.33 2.74
C GLN A 433 -18.63 52.82 2.41
N ASN A 434 -17.59 53.60 2.70
CA ASN A 434 -16.19 53.21 2.45
C ASN A 434 -15.75 52.10 3.41
N GLU A 435 -16.07 52.21 4.70
CA GLU A 435 -15.75 51.19 5.71
C GLU A 435 -16.38 49.84 5.38
N MET A 436 -17.67 49.82 5.00
CA MET A 436 -18.35 48.59 4.58
C MET A 436 -17.73 47.98 3.32
N ALA A 437 -17.37 48.82 2.34
CA ALA A 437 -16.73 48.35 1.11
C ALA A 437 -15.33 47.78 1.38
N GLU A 438 -14.55 48.40 2.27
CA GLU A 438 -13.23 47.92 2.67
C GLU A 438 -13.31 46.61 3.45
N GLN A 439 -14.22 46.49 4.41
CA GLN A 439 -14.39 45.29 5.22
C GLN A 439 -14.85 44.11 4.37
N HIS A 440 -15.86 44.27 3.52
CA HIS A 440 -16.31 43.20 2.61
C HIS A 440 -15.23 42.83 1.57
N SER A 441 -14.45 43.81 1.09
CA SER A 441 -13.32 43.56 0.18
C SER A 441 -12.23 42.73 0.86
N LYS A 442 -11.93 43.02 2.13
CA LYS A 442 -10.98 42.28 2.96
C LYS A 442 -11.44 40.84 3.21
N ASP A 443 -12.69 40.65 3.62
CA ASP A 443 -13.22 39.31 3.93
C ASP A 443 -13.27 38.40 2.69
N ILE A 444 -13.65 38.94 1.52
CA ILE A 444 -13.57 38.21 0.23
C ILE A 444 -12.12 37.87 -0.12
N LYS A 445 -11.19 38.79 0.12
CA LYS A 445 -9.77 38.60 -0.21
C LYS A 445 -9.14 37.53 0.69
N ASP A 446 -9.41 37.56 1.99
CA ASP A 446 -8.92 36.59 2.96
C ASP A 446 -9.48 35.19 2.65
N GLN A 447 -10.79 35.07 2.37
CA GLN A 447 -11.40 33.82 1.89
C GLN A 447 -10.81 33.33 0.56
N CYS A 448 -10.46 34.24 -0.36
CA CYS A 448 -9.84 33.90 -1.64
C CYS A 448 -8.42 33.33 -1.45
N VAL A 449 -7.62 33.91 -0.54
CA VAL A 449 -6.28 33.43 -0.19
C VAL A 449 -6.34 32.02 0.40
N ILE A 450 -7.24 31.78 1.35
CA ILE A 450 -7.45 30.45 1.94
C ILE A 450 -7.80 29.42 0.85
N LYS A 451 -8.68 29.78 -0.09
CA LYS A 451 -9.04 28.92 -1.22
C LYS A 451 -7.85 28.62 -2.14
N THR A 452 -7.02 29.61 -2.45
CA THR A 452 -5.83 29.41 -3.30
C THR A 452 -4.79 28.52 -2.64
N ASP A 453 -4.54 28.71 -1.34
CA ASP A 453 -3.55 27.94 -0.58
C ASP A 453 -3.96 26.48 -0.45
N LEU A 454 -5.24 26.21 -0.13
CA LEU A 454 -5.78 24.85 -0.10
C LEU A 454 -5.70 24.17 -1.47
N THR A 455 -5.93 24.92 -2.56
CA THR A 455 -5.81 24.40 -3.93
C THR A 455 -4.37 24.03 -4.27
N ALA A 456 -3.40 24.88 -3.92
CA ALA A 456 -1.99 24.62 -4.13
C ALA A 456 -1.53 23.39 -3.33
N GLN A 457 -1.94 23.26 -2.07
CA GLN A 457 -1.59 22.12 -1.23
C GLN A 457 -2.20 20.80 -1.74
N ILE A 458 -3.43 20.82 -2.25
CA ILE A 458 -4.04 19.65 -2.91
C ILE A 458 -3.23 19.21 -4.13
N GLU A 459 -2.66 20.15 -4.90
CA GLU A 459 -1.84 19.82 -6.07
C GLU A 459 -0.50 19.20 -5.67
N ILE A 460 0.14 19.72 -4.62
CA ILE A 460 1.34 19.10 -4.02
C ILE A 460 1.03 17.67 -3.57
N ASP A 461 -0.07 17.45 -2.85
CA ASP A 461 -0.49 16.13 -2.40
C ASP A 461 -0.75 15.17 -3.57
N LYS A 462 -1.32 15.63 -4.68
CA LYS A 462 -1.49 14.81 -5.89
C LYS A 462 -0.14 14.36 -6.46
N LEU A 463 0.86 15.25 -6.49
CA LEU A 463 2.21 14.91 -6.95
C LEU A 463 2.86 13.88 -6.02
N VAL A 464 2.75 14.07 -4.69
CA VAL A 464 3.25 13.11 -3.68
C VAL A 464 2.56 11.75 -3.83
N ILE A 465 1.23 11.72 -3.95
CA ILE A 465 0.47 10.48 -4.17
C ILE A 465 0.90 9.78 -5.47
N THR A 466 1.17 10.54 -6.53
CA THR A 466 1.62 9.99 -7.83
C THR A 466 3.01 9.38 -7.71
N ARG A 467 3.94 10.08 -7.05
CA ARG A 467 5.28 9.59 -6.75
C ARG A 467 5.23 8.31 -5.91
N LEU A 468 4.52 8.32 -4.78
CA LEU A 468 4.39 7.16 -3.90
C LEU A 468 3.71 5.96 -4.58
N LYS A 469 2.74 6.20 -5.48
CA LYS A 469 2.18 5.14 -6.34
C LYS A 469 3.24 4.54 -7.26
N SER A 470 4.04 5.37 -7.91
CA SER A 470 5.11 4.91 -8.79
C SER A 470 6.18 4.11 -8.03
N GLU A 471 6.58 4.57 -6.85
CA GLU A 471 7.51 3.85 -5.97
C GLU A 471 6.92 2.50 -5.52
N LEU A 472 5.65 2.47 -5.11
CA LEU A 472 4.95 1.23 -4.76
C LEU A 472 4.88 0.26 -5.94
N ASP A 473 4.64 0.74 -7.16
CA ASP A 473 4.58 -0.11 -8.35
C ASP A 473 5.97 -0.66 -8.73
N LYS A 474 7.05 0.11 -8.54
CA LYS A 474 8.44 -0.36 -8.72
C LYS A 474 8.78 -1.47 -7.73
N GLU A 475 8.45 -1.29 -6.46
CA GLU A 475 8.69 -2.31 -5.42
C GLU A 475 7.83 -3.57 -5.68
N ARG A 476 6.59 -3.41 -6.17
CA ARG A 476 5.74 -4.56 -6.58
C ARG A 476 6.35 -5.33 -7.74
N GLU A 477 6.90 -4.65 -8.73
CA GLU A 477 7.54 -5.32 -9.86
C GLU A 477 8.84 -6.02 -9.45
N SER A 478 9.58 -5.44 -8.51
CA SER A 478 10.76 -6.07 -7.88
C SER A 478 10.36 -7.36 -7.15
N SER A 479 9.31 -7.32 -6.33
CA SER A 479 8.74 -8.49 -5.65
C SER A 479 8.26 -9.58 -6.63
N LYS A 480 7.54 -9.20 -7.71
CA LYS A 480 7.14 -10.16 -8.77
C LYS A 480 8.32 -10.81 -9.46
N THR A 481 9.39 -10.05 -9.72
CA THR A 481 10.60 -10.55 -10.36
C THR A 481 11.28 -11.57 -9.46
N PHE A 482 11.47 -11.23 -8.18
CA PHE A 482 11.99 -12.15 -7.16
C PHE A 482 11.16 -13.43 -7.07
N GLN A 483 9.83 -13.32 -7.08
CA GLN A 483 8.93 -14.46 -7.02
C GLN A 483 9.00 -15.36 -8.27
N LYS A 484 9.09 -14.76 -9.47
CA LYS A 484 9.32 -15.52 -10.73
C LYS A 484 10.63 -16.30 -10.67
N ASP A 485 11.69 -15.71 -10.15
CA ASP A 485 12.99 -16.38 -10.06
C ASP A 485 12.96 -17.50 -9.02
N ASN A 486 12.32 -17.30 -7.86
CA ASN A 486 12.08 -18.36 -6.88
C ASN A 486 11.27 -19.53 -7.47
N ASP A 487 10.23 -19.25 -8.27
CA ASP A 487 9.46 -20.29 -8.97
C ASP A 487 10.29 -21.05 -10.02
N LYS A 488 11.19 -20.38 -10.73
CA LYS A 488 12.15 -21.05 -11.63
C LYS A 488 13.07 -21.96 -10.85
N PHE A 489 13.63 -21.50 -9.72
CA PHE A 489 14.47 -22.31 -8.84
C PHE A 489 13.73 -23.55 -8.33
N LYS A 490 12.47 -23.39 -7.87
CA LYS A 490 11.61 -24.51 -7.44
C LYS A 490 11.39 -25.52 -8.55
N LYS A 491 11.09 -25.07 -9.78
CA LYS A 491 10.94 -25.96 -10.94
C LYS A 491 12.22 -26.72 -11.25
N LYS A 492 13.37 -26.04 -11.19
CA LYS A 492 14.70 -26.66 -11.39
C LYS A 492 14.98 -27.72 -10.34
N ILE A 493 14.77 -27.42 -9.05
CA ILE A 493 14.93 -28.38 -7.95
C ILE A 493 14.01 -29.59 -8.13
N LYS A 494 12.74 -29.38 -8.53
CA LYS A 494 11.79 -30.46 -8.78
C LYS A 494 12.23 -31.36 -9.93
N ALA A 495 12.80 -30.80 -11.00
CA ALA A 495 13.34 -31.54 -12.13
C ALA A 495 14.58 -32.35 -11.74
N GLU A 496 15.53 -31.75 -11.02
CA GLU A 496 16.72 -32.42 -10.49
C GLU A 496 16.34 -33.57 -9.54
N LYS A 497 15.40 -33.35 -8.61
CA LYS A 497 14.88 -34.39 -7.71
C LYS A 497 14.25 -35.54 -8.47
N LYS A 498 13.53 -35.26 -9.56
CA LYS A 498 12.95 -36.30 -10.43
C LYS A 498 14.03 -37.11 -11.15
N GLN A 499 15.06 -36.45 -11.69
CA GLN A 499 16.19 -37.11 -12.33
C GLN A 499 16.97 -37.99 -11.35
N LEU A 500 17.33 -37.47 -10.18
CA LEU A 500 18.03 -38.24 -9.15
C LEU A 500 17.22 -39.46 -8.72
N LYS A 501 15.89 -39.30 -8.53
CA LYS A 501 15.02 -40.42 -8.17
C LYS A 501 15.00 -41.50 -9.25
N GLN A 502 14.95 -41.12 -10.53
CA GLN A 502 15.00 -42.06 -11.64
C GLN A 502 16.36 -42.78 -11.72
N GLN A 503 17.47 -42.07 -11.52
CA GLN A 503 18.81 -42.64 -11.46
C GLN A 503 18.93 -43.64 -10.30
N LEU A 504 18.49 -43.26 -9.09
CA LEU A 504 18.50 -44.13 -7.92
C LEU A 504 17.65 -45.39 -8.12
N GLU A 505 16.48 -45.25 -8.76
CA GLU A 505 15.61 -46.39 -9.05
C GLU A 505 16.24 -47.35 -10.07
N GLN A 506 16.89 -46.82 -11.11
CA GLN A 506 17.67 -47.62 -12.08
C GLN A 506 18.85 -48.32 -11.42
N GLU A 507 19.64 -47.62 -10.60
CA GLU A 507 20.76 -48.19 -9.86
C GLU A 507 20.30 -49.29 -8.89
N SER A 508 19.18 -49.08 -8.20
CA SER A 508 18.61 -50.13 -7.32
C SER A 508 18.16 -51.37 -8.10
N LYS A 509 17.59 -51.20 -9.31
CA LYS A 509 17.16 -52.31 -10.18
C LYS A 509 18.36 -53.09 -10.71
N ILE A 510 19.43 -52.39 -11.13
CA ILE A 510 20.67 -53.02 -11.58
C ILE A 510 21.38 -53.74 -10.42
N SER A 511 21.40 -53.13 -9.22
CA SER A 511 22.01 -53.74 -8.05
C SER A 511 21.25 -54.98 -7.60
N THR A 512 19.92 -54.94 -7.59
CA THR A 512 19.08 -56.11 -7.24
C THR A 512 19.17 -57.22 -8.27
N SER A 513 19.26 -56.92 -9.57
CA SER A 513 19.47 -57.96 -10.61
C SER A 513 20.84 -58.62 -10.46
N LYS A 514 21.91 -57.84 -10.23
CA LYS A 514 23.27 -58.37 -9.97
C LYS A 514 23.33 -59.22 -8.70
N MET A 515 22.59 -58.84 -7.65
CA MET A 515 22.50 -59.63 -6.43
C MET A 515 21.81 -60.98 -6.68
N LYS A 516 20.71 -61.01 -7.43
CA LYS A 516 20.05 -62.26 -7.83
C LYS A 516 20.95 -63.16 -8.67
N GLU A 517 21.72 -62.58 -9.60
CA GLU A 517 22.72 -63.32 -10.39
C GLU A 517 23.81 -63.94 -9.52
N LYS A 518 24.35 -63.19 -8.56
CA LYS A 518 25.36 -63.68 -7.62
C LYS A 518 24.79 -64.75 -6.68
N GLU A 519 23.56 -64.58 -6.22
CA GLU A 519 22.88 -65.57 -5.37
C GLU A 519 22.62 -66.87 -6.12
N ALA A 520 22.18 -66.80 -7.39
CA ALA A 520 22.04 -67.97 -8.24
C ALA A 520 23.38 -68.70 -8.47
N ALA A 521 24.46 -67.94 -8.77
CA ALA A 521 25.80 -68.51 -8.92
C ALA A 521 26.32 -69.17 -7.63
N LEU A 522 26.00 -68.61 -6.46
CA LEU A 522 26.36 -69.19 -5.16
C LEU A 522 25.63 -70.52 -4.91
N ILE A 523 24.36 -70.60 -5.31
CA ILE A 523 23.58 -71.84 -5.22
C ILE A 523 24.17 -72.93 -6.12
N GLU A 524 24.48 -72.60 -7.39
CA GLU A 524 25.13 -73.55 -8.31
C GLU A 524 26.48 -74.05 -7.79
N LEU A 525 27.30 -73.15 -7.23
CA LEU A 525 28.57 -73.52 -6.60
C LEU A 525 28.36 -74.50 -5.44
N ARG A 526 27.41 -74.21 -4.54
CA ARG A 526 27.10 -75.09 -3.40
C ARG A 526 26.61 -76.48 -3.87
N ASP A 527 25.79 -76.52 -4.91
CA ASP A 527 25.32 -77.79 -5.48
C ASP A 527 26.44 -78.56 -6.19
N SER A 528 27.41 -77.87 -6.80
CA SER A 528 28.61 -78.49 -7.36
C SER A 528 29.51 -79.09 -6.27
N GLU A 529 29.73 -78.37 -5.16
CA GLU A 529 30.51 -78.86 -4.02
C GLU A 529 29.89 -80.11 -3.40
N LYS A 530 28.56 -80.14 -3.27
CA LYS A 530 27.83 -81.30 -2.75
C LYS A 530 28.06 -82.54 -3.63
N ARG A 531 27.96 -82.39 -4.97
CA ARG A 531 28.24 -83.48 -5.92
C ARG A 531 29.68 -84.00 -5.80
N ASN A 532 30.65 -83.08 -5.70
CA ASN A 532 32.06 -83.45 -5.54
C ASN A 532 32.30 -84.22 -4.23
N LEU A 533 31.66 -83.85 -3.12
CA LEU A 533 31.76 -84.57 -1.85
C LEU A 533 31.18 -85.99 -1.94
N GLU A 534 30.06 -86.17 -2.65
CA GLU A 534 29.47 -87.48 -2.89
C GLU A 534 30.39 -88.37 -3.75
N GLU A 535 31.07 -87.81 -4.75
CA GLU A 535 32.07 -88.54 -5.54
C GLU A 535 33.30 -88.93 -4.71
N ILE A 536 33.83 -88.01 -3.90
CA ILE A 536 34.95 -88.29 -2.99
C ILE A 536 34.60 -89.45 -2.03
N ALA A 537 33.36 -89.50 -1.53
CA ALA A 537 32.90 -90.59 -0.68
C ALA A 537 32.89 -91.96 -1.42
N LYS A 538 32.46 -91.97 -2.69
CA LYS A 538 32.50 -93.19 -3.53
C LYS A 538 33.94 -93.67 -3.75
N VAL A 539 34.87 -92.77 -4.06
CA VAL A 539 36.29 -93.11 -4.26
C VAL A 539 36.88 -93.73 -3.00
N ARG A 540 36.64 -93.14 -1.82
CA ARG A 540 37.14 -93.68 -0.54
C ARG A 540 36.67 -95.11 -0.27
N LYS A 541 35.42 -95.44 -0.62
CA LYS A 541 34.90 -96.80 -0.46
C LYS A 541 35.66 -97.79 -1.35
N ILE A 542 35.88 -97.45 -2.62
CA ILE A 542 36.65 -98.28 -3.56
C ILE A 542 38.09 -98.49 -3.07
N THR A 543 38.74 -97.45 -2.56
CA THR A 543 40.11 -97.54 -2.03
C THR A 543 40.19 -98.54 -0.86
N SER A 544 39.21 -98.53 0.05
CA SER A 544 39.17 -99.50 1.16
C SER A 544 38.99 -100.94 0.69
N GLU A 545 38.17 -101.16 -0.34
CA GLU A 545 37.95 -102.49 -0.91
C GLU A 545 39.20 -103.04 -1.61
N LEU A 546 39.97 -102.18 -2.30
CA LEU A 546 41.23 -102.56 -2.93
C LEU A 546 42.32 -102.89 -1.90
N GLN A 547 42.40 -102.14 -0.80
CA GLN A 547 43.37 -102.40 0.27
C GLN A 547 43.19 -103.81 0.86
N ASN A 548 41.95 -104.18 1.19
CA ASN A 548 41.64 -105.52 1.71
C ASN A 548 42.05 -106.65 0.74
N LYS A 549 41.96 -106.42 -0.57
CA LYS A 549 42.39 -107.39 -1.59
C LYS A 549 43.90 -107.53 -1.66
N CYS A 550 44.64 -106.43 -1.50
CA CYS A 550 46.10 -106.48 -1.46
C CYS A 550 46.59 -107.29 -0.27
N ASP A 551 45.97 -107.13 0.89
CA ASP A 551 46.34 -107.88 2.10
C ASP A 551 46.12 -109.40 1.91
N GLN A 552 44.99 -109.80 1.32
CA GLN A 552 44.69 -111.22 1.02
C GLN A 552 45.69 -111.88 0.06
N LEU A 553 46.16 -111.14 -0.95
CA LEU A 553 47.15 -111.66 -1.91
C LEU A 553 48.55 -111.77 -1.30
N GLY A 554 48.88 -110.95 -0.30
CA GLY A 554 50.13 -111.05 0.45
C GLY A 554 50.27 -112.38 1.17
N ASP A 555 49.21 -112.81 1.86
CA ASP A 555 49.17 -114.05 2.64
C ASP A 555 49.33 -115.30 1.77
N GLU A 556 48.75 -115.33 0.56
CA GLU A 556 48.88 -116.47 -0.35
C GLU A 556 50.32 -116.67 -0.87
N LEU A 557 51.03 -115.58 -1.13
CA LEU A 557 52.37 -115.63 -1.75
C LEU A 557 53.41 -116.23 -0.79
N GLU A 558 53.24 -116.02 0.51
CA GLU A 558 54.15 -116.52 1.54
C GLU A 558 54.09 -118.06 1.67
N ARG A 559 52.90 -118.65 1.48
CA ARG A 559 52.67 -120.10 1.49
C ARG A 559 53.40 -120.86 0.37
N TRP A 560 53.52 -120.29 -0.83
CA TRP A 560 54.15 -120.98 -1.97
C TRP A 560 55.67 -121.09 -1.85
N ARG A 561 56.33 -120.22 -1.08
CA ARG A 561 57.79 -120.19 -0.96
C ARG A 561 58.38 -121.32 -0.11
N SER A 562 57.57 -122.09 0.62
CA SER A 562 58.05 -123.05 1.63
C SER A 562 58.09 -124.54 1.19
N LEU A 563 57.83 -124.89 -0.08
CA LEU A 563 57.78 -126.30 -0.55
C LEU A 563 59.13 -126.78 -1.14
N PRO A 564 59.62 -128.01 -0.81
CA PRO A 564 60.86 -128.57 -1.37
C PRO A 564 60.67 -129.12 -2.80
N GLY A 565 61.43 -128.60 -3.78
CA GLY A 565 61.38 -129.05 -5.18
C GLY A 565 62.53 -128.51 -6.03
N ARG A 566 62.66 -129.00 -7.28
CA ARG A 566 63.61 -128.47 -8.28
C ARG A 566 62.90 -127.98 -9.52
N VAL A 567 63.40 -126.89 -10.11
CA VAL A 567 62.87 -126.29 -11.33
C VAL A 567 63.71 -126.73 -12.53
N PHE A 568 63.03 -127.25 -13.54
CA PHE A 568 63.57 -127.75 -14.80
C PHE A 568 63.03 -126.88 -15.94
N ASN A 569 63.84 -125.93 -16.40
CA ASN A 569 63.45 -125.02 -17.48
C ASN A 569 63.87 -125.59 -18.83
N PHE A 570 62.93 -125.62 -19.79
CA PHE A 570 63.22 -126.00 -21.16
C PHE A 570 64.25 -125.06 -21.79
N LYS A 571 65.30 -125.60 -22.41
CA LYS A 571 66.23 -124.83 -23.26
C LYS A 571 66.30 -125.35 -24.69
N LYS A 572 66.28 -126.67 -24.90
CA LYS A 572 66.33 -127.32 -26.22
C LYS A 572 65.70 -128.72 -26.17
N GLU A 573 65.21 -129.22 -27.32
CA GLU A 573 64.66 -130.58 -27.44
C GLU A 573 65.65 -131.64 -26.91
N PHE A 574 65.19 -132.46 -25.96
CA PHE A 574 65.98 -133.53 -25.32
C PHE A 574 67.33 -133.02 -24.75
N ASP A 575 67.32 -131.83 -24.15
CA ASP A 575 68.47 -131.30 -23.43
C ASP A 575 68.73 -132.04 -22.10
N ARG A 576 69.71 -131.55 -21.33
CA ARG A 576 70.06 -132.11 -20.03
C ARG A 576 69.23 -131.55 -18.86
N ASN A 577 68.23 -130.71 -19.13
CA ASN A 577 67.38 -130.05 -18.15
C ASN A 577 65.96 -130.64 -18.11
N GLY A 578 65.71 -131.75 -18.80
CA GLY A 578 64.46 -132.48 -18.71
C GLY A 578 64.34 -133.36 -17.47
N VAL A 579 63.11 -133.61 -17.02
CA VAL A 579 62.83 -134.47 -15.86
C VAL A 579 63.24 -135.91 -16.15
N ILE A 580 62.92 -136.46 -17.31
CA ILE A 580 63.26 -137.83 -17.72
C ILE A 580 64.78 -137.99 -17.83
N TYR A 581 65.48 -137.03 -18.47
CA TYR A 581 66.94 -137.02 -18.51
C TYR A 581 67.56 -137.02 -17.10
N THR A 582 67.03 -136.18 -16.21
CA THR A 582 67.49 -136.08 -14.83
C THR A 582 67.28 -137.39 -14.07
N LEU A 583 66.12 -138.03 -14.23
CA LEU A 583 65.84 -139.32 -13.59
C LEU A 583 66.74 -140.44 -14.15
N GLY A 584 66.97 -140.47 -15.47
CA GLY A 584 67.83 -141.47 -16.12
C GLY A 584 69.34 -141.32 -15.83
N THR A 585 69.76 -140.17 -15.31
CA THR A 585 71.14 -139.90 -14.85
C THR A 585 71.26 -139.89 -13.33
N ASN A 586 70.22 -140.30 -12.60
CA ASN A 586 70.12 -140.15 -11.15
C ASN A 586 70.55 -138.75 -10.68
N PHE A 587 69.85 -137.72 -11.16
CA PHE A 587 70.15 -136.32 -10.89
C PHE A 587 71.56 -135.87 -11.33
N ASN A 588 71.97 -136.26 -12.54
CA ASN A 588 73.29 -136.00 -13.13
C ASN A 588 74.49 -136.68 -12.41
N THR A 589 74.24 -137.71 -11.60
CA THR A 589 75.33 -138.44 -10.90
C THR A 589 75.87 -139.63 -11.70
N THR A 590 75.13 -140.14 -12.69
CA THR A 590 75.53 -141.27 -13.54
C THR A 590 75.29 -140.98 -15.04
N PRO A 591 75.98 -141.69 -15.96
CA PRO A 591 75.66 -141.61 -17.38
C PRO A 591 74.21 -142.01 -17.66
N PHE A 592 73.56 -141.34 -18.61
CA PHE A 592 72.15 -141.60 -18.91
C PHE A 592 71.90 -143.07 -19.26
N THR A 593 71.03 -143.68 -18.46
CA THR A 593 70.38 -144.96 -18.71
C THR A 593 68.87 -144.72 -18.79
N ASN A 594 68.15 -145.53 -19.57
CA ASN A 594 66.71 -145.36 -19.68
C ASN A 594 66.09 -145.55 -18.27
N PRO A 595 65.39 -144.53 -17.72
CA PRO A 595 64.91 -144.59 -16.34
C PRO A 595 63.87 -145.71 -16.11
N ALA A 596 63.30 -146.29 -17.17
CA ALA A 596 62.38 -147.42 -17.08
C ALA A 596 63.05 -148.79 -17.36
N SER A 597 64.36 -148.86 -17.65
CA SER A 597 65.06 -150.13 -17.93
C SER A 597 65.79 -150.75 -16.74
N ASN A 598 65.88 -150.06 -15.60
CA ASN A 598 66.62 -150.54 -14.43
C ASN A 598 65.72 -151.42 -13.55
N ASN A 599 66.19 -152.59 -13.09
CA ASN A 599 65.40 -153.58 -12.34
C ASN A 599 64.83 -153.07 -10.99
N ASN A 600 65.15 -151.84 -10.58
CA ASN A 600 64.76 -151.24 -9.30
C ASN A 600 63.97 -149.91 -9.46
N CYS A 601 63.43 -149.60 -10.65
CA CYS A 601 62.80 -148.30 -10.93
C CYS A 601 61.26 -148.32 -10.83
N SER A 602 60.71 -147.28 -10.19
CA SER A 602 59.27 -147.00 -10.03
C SER A 602 58.59 -146.46 -11.31
N ILE A 603 59.35 -146.20 -12.37
CA ILE A 603 58.88 -145.56 -13.59
C ILE A 603 58.44 -146.63 -14.58
N ILE A 604 57.19 -146.57 -15.02
CA ILE A 604 56.58 -147.60 -15.86
C ILE A 604 56.07 -146.98 -17.16
N VAL A 605 56.43 -147.58 -18.29
CA VAL A 605 55.92 -147.20 -19.61
C VAL A 605 55.03 -148.29 -20.18
N THR A 606 53.80 -147.93 -20.54
CA THR A 606 52.84 -148.84 -21.18
C THR A 606 52.24 -148.22 -22.44
N ARG A 607 51.69 -149.05 -23.33
CA ARG A 607 50.98 -148.61 -24.54
C ARG A 607 49.70 -149.41 -24.76
N SER A 608 48.77 -148.86 -25.54
CA SER A 608 47.43 -149.43 -25.76
C SER A 608 47.44 -150.82 -26.40
N SER A 609 48.35 -151.06 -27.34
CA SER A 609 48.49 -152.35 -28.03
C SER A 609 49.92 -152.61 -28.45
N GLN A 610 50.28 -153.89 -28.61
CA GLN A 610 51.63 -154.31 -29.01
C GLN A 610 51.75 -154.32 -30.53
N GLY A 611 52.47 -153.33 -31.07
CA GLY A 611 52.96 -153.30 -32.46
C GLY A 611 54.49 -153.50 -32.51
N HIS A 612 55.19 -152.83 -33.42
CA HIS A 612 56.65 -152.89 -33.52
C HIS A 612 57.35 -152.27 -32.31
N GLY A 613 58.58 -152.71 -32.00
CA GLY A 613 59.43 -152.18 -30.92
C GLY A 613 58.92 -152.48 -29.50
N HIS A 614 59.59 -151.90 -28.50
CA HIS A 614 59.31 -152.11 -27.07
C HIS A 614 58.78 -150.81 -26.40
N PRO A 615 57.87 -150.89 -25.41
CA PRO A 615 57.35 -149.69 -24.73
C PRO A 615 58.44 -148.82 -24.06
N LEU A 616 59.55 -149.43 -23.63
CA LEU A 616 60.66 -148.68 -23.01
C LEU A 616 61.33 -147.71 -23.98
N ASP A 617 61.23 -147.96 -25.29
CA ASP A 617 61.85 -147.13 -26.32
C ASP A 617 61.34 -145.68 -26.28
N LEU A 618 60.17 -145.42 -25.68
CA LEU A 618 59.66 -144.05 -25.48
C LEU A 618 60.61 -143.19 -24.63
N LEU A 619 61.33 -143.77 -23.69
CA LEU A 619 62.25 -143.05 -22.79
C LEU A 619 63.73 -143.26 -23.16
N ASP A 620 64.02 -143.78 -24.36
CA ASP A 620 65.38 -143.76 -24.91
C ASP A 620 65.65 -142.41 -25.58
N LEU A 621 66.18 -141.46 -24.81
CA LEU A 621 66.40 -140.10 -25.31
C LEU A 621 67.54 -140.02 -26.33
N LYS A 622 68.43 -141.03 -26.41
CA LYS A 622 69.67 -140.98 -27.23
C LYS A 622 69.46 -141.23 -28.71
N LYS A 623 68.55 -142.14 -29.09
CA LYS A 623 68.32 -142.53 -30.49
C LYS A 623 66.84 -142.67 -30.82
N GLY A 624 66.47 -142.41 -32.06
CA GLY A 624 65.13 -142.76 -32.56
C GLY A 624 65.05 -144.26 -32.89
N SER A 625 63.89 -144.86 -32.64
CA SER A 625 63.61 -146.28 -32.90
C SER A 625 62.20 -146.46 -33.48
N LEU A 626 61.99 -147.54 -34.24
CA LEU A 626 60.67 -147.90 -34.75
C LEU A 626 59.88 -148.64 -33.66
N SER A 627 59.09 -147.87 -32.90
CA SER A 627 58.30 -148.41 -31.79
C SER A 627 56.87 -147.89 -31.89
N CYS A 628 55.91 -148.77 -32.21
CA CYS A 628 54.56 -148.42 -32.61
C CYS A 628 53.49 -149.25 -31.90
N THR A 629 52.30 -148.67 -31.74
CA THR A 629 51.07 -149.44 -31.48
C THR A 629 50.59 -150.17 -32.74
N LYS A 630 49.54 -150.99 -32.61
CA LYS A 630 48.78 -151.44 -33.80
C LYS A 630 48.03 -150.26 -34.43
N ASP A 631 47.58 -150.44 -35.67
CA ASP A 631 46.80 -149.44 -36.43
C ASP A 631 45.35 -149.38 -35.92
N GLU A 632 45.17 -148.95 -34.66
CA GLU A 632 43.91 -148.95 -33.91
C GLU A 632 43.56 -147.55 -33.41
N GLU A 633 42.29 -147.16 -33.55
CA GLU A 633 41.80 -145.86 -33.08
C GLU A 633 41.98 -145.70 -31.56
N ASN A 634 42.20 -144.46 -31.11
CA ASN A 634 42.51 -144.13 -29.71
C ASN A 634 43.79 -144.78 -29.15
N SER A 635 44.75 -145.13 -30.02
CA SER A 635 46.07 -145.60 -29.60
C SER A 635 46.76 -144.62 -28.63
N TRP A 636 47.42 -145.14 -27.59
CA TRP A 636 48.08 -144.31 -26.57
C TRP A 636 49.36 -144.91 -26.02
N TRP A 637 50.24 -144.04 -25.51
CA TRP A 637 51.41 -144.36 -24.69
C TRP A 637 51.30 -143.65 -23.35
N ARG A 638 51.67 -144.32 -22.27
CA ARG A 638 51.55 -143.82 -20.89
C ARG A 638 52.87 -143.98 -20.15
N VAL A 639 53.24 -142.95 -19.41
CA VAL A 639 54.36 -142.92 -18.47
C VAL A 639 53.82 -142.70 -17.06
N ASP A 640 54.14 -143.61 -16.15
CA ASP A 640 54.01 -143.43 -14.70
C ASP A 640 55.38 -143.07 -14.15
N LEU A 641 55.52 -141.92 -13.46
CA LEU A 641 56.78 -141.50 -12.86
C LEU A 641 57.07 -142.15 -11.49
N GLY A 642 56.12 -142.87 -10.91
CA GLY A 642 56.21 -143.43 -9.56
C GLY A 642 55.79 -142.46 -8.45
N GLU A 643 55.75 -142.95 -7.21
CA GLU A 643 55.22 -142.20 -6.06
C GLU A 643 56.12 -141.05 -5.61
N ASP A 644 57.42 -141.15 -5.85
CA ASP A 644 58.42 -140.18 -5.40
C ASP A 644 58.37 -138.85 -6.16
N TYR A 645 57.72 -138.80 -7.33
CA TYR A 645 57.88 -137.73 -8.29
C TYR A 645 56.53 -137.21 -8.80
N THR A 646 56.26 -135.94 -8.53
CA THR A 646 55.06 -135.26 -9.06
C THR A 646 55.43 -133.90 -9.66
N PRO A 647 55.66 -133.82 -10.99
CA PRO A 647 55.97 -132.55 -11.64
C PRO A 647 54.72 -131.69 -11.93
N PHE A 648 54.88 -130.39 -11.77
CA PHE A 648 54.11 -129.36 -12.49
C PHE A 648 54.73 -129.18 -13.87
N VAL A 649 54.06 -129.67 -14.92
CA VAL A 649 54.60 -129.63 -16.28
C VAL A 649 54.33 -128.28 -16.93
N THR A 650 55.40 -127.61 -17.36
CA THR A 650 55.36 -126.35 -18.12
C THR A 650 55.56 -126.60 -19.61
N HIS A 651 56.39 -127.58 -19.99
CA HIS A 651 56.66 -127.95 -21.39
C HIS A 651 56.83 -129.46 -21.51
N TYR A 652 56.60 -130.00 -22.71
CA TYR A 652 56.95 -131.38 -23.03
C TYR A 652 57.53 -131.49 -24.43
N THR A 653 58.47 -132.41 -24.63
CA THR A 653 59.06 -132.77 -25.92
C THR A 653 58.64 -134.19 -26.30
N LEU A 654 58.32 -134.39 -27.58
CA LEU A 654 57.97 -135.69 -28.15
C LEU A 654 58.86 -135.99 -29.37
N ARG A 655 59.31 -137.24 -29.50
CA ARG A 655 59.93 -137.77 -30.72
C ARG A 655 59.01 -138.83 -31.33
N HIS A 656 58.62 -138.60 -32.57
CA HIS A 656 57.71 -139.45 -33.33
C HIS A 656 58.34 -139.80 -34.67
N GLY A 657 58.19 -141.04 -35.11
CA GLY A 657 58.60 -141.41 -36.47
C GLY A 657 58.65 -142.91 -36.71
N ARG A 658 58.84 -143.26 -37.98
CA ARG A 658 59.07 -144.62 -38.47
C ARG A 658 60.39 -144.63 -39.23
N ASP A 659 60.91 -145.79 -39.58
CA ASP A 659 62.11 -145.96 -40.41
C ASP A 659 62.04 -145.26 -41.78
N ASN A 660 60.83 -145.10 -42.35
CA ASN A 660 60.59 -144.39 -43.60
C ASN A 660 60.09 -142.94 -43.45
N GLY A 661 59.98 -142.42 -42.22
CA GLY A 661 59.50 -141.07 -41.92
C GLY A 661 58.03 -140.79 -42.30
N LEU A 662 57.27 -141.82 -42.67
CA LEU A 662 55.83 -141.69 -42.96
C LEU A 662 55.00 -141.80 -41.67
N SER A 663 53.69 -141.57 -41.78
CA SER A 663 52.74 -141.69 -40.66
C SER A 663 53.03 -140.74 -39.50
N VAL A 664 53.43 -139.50 -39.79
CA VAL A 664 53.69 -138.45 -38.78
C VAL A 664 52.42 -138.15 -37.99
N ILE A 665 52.49 -138.16 -36.66
CA ILE A 665 51.34 -137.86 -35.81
C ILE A 665 50.84 -136.44 -36.07
N ARG A 666 49.51 -136.30 -36.16
CA ARG A 666 48.82 -135.03 -36.45
C ARG A 666 47.82 -134.65 -35.37
N ASN A 667 47.16 -135.64 -34.78
CA ASN A 667 46.05 -135.44 -33.86
C ASN A 667 46.33 -136.21 -32.57
N TRP A 668 46.67 -135.51 -31.49
CA TRP A 668 46.91 -136.13 -30.20
C TRP A 668 46.68 -135.20 -29.02
N ASN A 669 46.51 -135.78 -27.85
CA ASN A 669 46.50 -135.07 -26.59
C ASN A 669 47.68 -135.51 -25.73
N LEU A 670 48.34 -134.55 -25.09
CA LEU A 670 49.04 -134.82 -23.84
C LEU A 670 48.01 -134.72 -22.72
N GLU A 671 47.86 -135.82 -22.00
CA GLU A 671 46.97 -135.93 -20.85
C GLU A 671 47.80 -136.21 -19.60
N GLY A 672 47.42 -135.60 -18.48
CA GLY A 672 48.06 -135.81 -17.19
C GLY A 672 47.04 -136.23 -16.14
N SER A 673 47.49 -137.01 -15.17
CA SER A 673 46.65 -137.51 -14.08
C SER A 673 47.44 -137.60 -12.77
N ARG A 674 46.75 -137.36 -11.65
CA ARG A 674 47.31 -137.56 -10.31
C ARG A 674 47.20 -139.01 -9.84
N ASP A 675 46.14 -139.69 -10.24
CA ASP A 675 45.76 -141.02 -9.73
C ASP A 675 45.78 -142.12 -10.80
N GLY A 676 46.03 -141.76 -12.06
CA GLY A 676 46.00 -142.64 -13.22
C GLY A 676 44.59 -143.00 -13.71
N ARG A 677 43.54 -142.50 -13.05
CA ARG A 677 42.13 -142.78 -13.35
C ARG A 677 41.45 -141.57 -13.98
N THR A 678 41.60 -140.40 -13.39
CA THR A 678 41.04 -139.15 -13.91
C THR A 678 42.10 -138.39 -14.69
N TRP A 679 41.89 -138.25 -15.99
CA TRP A 679 42.83 -137.63 -16.92
C TRP A 679 42.37 -136.22 -17.29
N LYS A 680 43.25 -135.24 -17.13
CA LYS A 680 43.07 -133.88 -17.63
C LYS A 680 43.87 -133.69 -18.91
N ILE A 681 43.29 -133.03 -19.88
CA ILE A 681 44.01 -132.65 -21.11
C ILE A 681 44.93 -131.48 -20.75
N LEU A 682 46.24 -131.70 -20.85
CA LEU A 682 47.26 -130.68 -20.64
C LEU A 682 47.55 -129.92 -21.93
N ARG A 683 47.52 -130.61 -23.07
CA ARG A 683 47.68 -130.00 -24.38
C ARG A 683 46.90 -130.78 -25.43
N LYS A 684 46.17 -130.07 -26.28
CA LYS A 684 45.40 -130.61 -27.41
C LYS A 684 46.11 -130.26 -28.71
N HIS A 685 46.28 -131.24 -29.60
CA HIS A 685 46.84 -131.07 -30.94
C HIS A 685 45.84 -131.58 -31.97
N GLU A 686 45.46 -130.70 -32.91
CA GLU A 686 44.55 -130.99 -34.01
C GLU A 686 45.24 -130.62 -35.33
N ASN A 687 45.41 -131.61 -36.21
CA ASN A 687 46.11 -131.50 -37.48
C ASN A 687 47.48 -130.80 -37.38
N ASP A 688 48.21 -131.06 -36.30
CA ASP A 688 49.44 -130.37 -35.95
C ASP A 688 50.59 -130.76 -36.90
N ARG A 689 51.32 -129.74 -37.36
CA ARG A 689 52.44 -129.87 -38.30
C ARG A 689 53.76 -129.33 -37.77
N THR A 690 53.88 -129.16 -36.46
CA THR A 690 55.00 -128.51 -35.79
C THR A 690 56.19 -129.43 -35.49
N LEU A 691 56.04 -130.75 -35.64
CA LEU A 691 57.14 -131.71 -35.59
C LEU A 691 58.17 -131.43 -36.70
N LYS A 692 59.45 -131.30 -36.33
CA LYS A 692 60.57 -130.89 -37.21
C LYS A 692 61.65 -131.98 -37.30
N GLU A 693 62.54 -131.84 -38.27
CA GLU A 693 63.73 -132.69 -38.51
C GLU A 693 64.50 -133.07 -37.22
N PRO A 694 65.19 -134.23 -37.18
CA PRO A 694 65.74 -135.00 -38.31
C PRO A 694 64.82 -136.09 -38.89
N PHE A 695 64.89 -136.31 -40.20
CA PHE A 695 64.31 -137.50 -40.84
C PHE A 695 65.11 -138.75 -40.43
N PRO A 696 64.47 -139.88 -40.05
CA PRO A 696 63.04 -140.14 -40.16
C PRO A 696 62.25 -140.00 -38.83
N TYR A 697 62.89 -139.50 -37.74
CA TYR A 697 62.30 -139.34 -36.41
C TYR A 697 62.18 -137.87 -36.00
N PHE A 698 61.01 -137.29 -36.27
CA PHE A 698 60.72 -135.88 -36.03
C PHE A 698 60.51 -135.58 -34.54
N MET A 699 60.89 -134.37 -34.12
CA MET A 699 60.79 -133.90 -32.75
C MET A 699 60.01 -132.59 -32.65
N GLY A 700 59.37 -132.35 -31.51
CA GLY A 700 58.67 -131.09 -31.23
C GLY A 700 58.51 -130.87 -29.73
N THR A 701 58.47 -129.61 -29.32
CA THR A 701 58.24 -129.18 -27.93
C THR A 701 57.10 -128.19 -27.86
N TRP A 702 56.25 -128.31 -26.84
CA TRP A 702 55.12 -127.42 -26.63
C TRP A 702 54.98 -127.02 -25.17
N ALA A 703 54.56 -125.78 -24.93
CA ALA A 703 54.18 -125.29 -23.62
C ALA A 703 52.80 -125.82 -23.21
N VAL A 704 52.65 -126.14 -21.93
CA VAL A 704 51.37 -126.49 -21.30
C VAL A 704 50.74 -125.19 -20.80
N GLU A 705 49.56 -124.87 -21.31
CA GLU A 705 48.84 -123.62 -21.02
C GLU A 705 47.66 -123.92 -20.07
N GLY A 706 47.36 -122.97 -19.18
CA GLY A 706 46.25 -123.08 -18.22
C GLY A 706 46.71 -123.39 -16.80
N LYS A 707 45.77 -123.84 -15.96
CA LYS A 707 46.04 -124.13 -14.53
C LYS A 707 46.99 -125.34 -14.43
N ILE A 708 48.27 -125.08 -14.17
CA ILE A 708 49.28 -126.12 -14.00
C ILE A 708 49.06 -126.80 -12.65
N GLU A 709 48.89 -128.11 -12.67
CA GLU A 709 48.74 -128.93 -11.47
C GLU A 709 49.85 -129.99 -11.45
N ALA A 710 50.35 -130.31 -10.25
CA ALA A 710 51.29 -131.41 -10.06
C ALA A 710 50.59 -132.73 -10.42
N MET A 711 51.17 -133.51 -11.35
CA MET A 711 50.64 -134.78 -11.84
C MET A 711 51.74 -135.85 -11.94
N ARG A 712 51.38 -137.11 -11.69
CA ARG A 712 52.31 -138.25 -11.67
C ARG A 712 52.29 -139.03 -12.99
N PHE A 713 51.11 -139.19 -13.57
CA PHE A 713 50.88 -140.00 -14.76
C PHE A 713 50.72 -139.11 -15.98
N PHE A 714 51.36 -139.48 -17.08
CA PHE A 714 51.27 -138.77 -18.36
C PHE A 714 50.93 -139.74 -19.48
N ARG A 715 50.04 -139.33 -20.38
CA ARG A 715 49.59 -140.16 -21.51
C ARG A 715 49.55 -139.33 -22.79
N ILE A 716 50.18 -139.85 -23.83
CA ILE A 716 50.06 -139.35 -25.20
C ILE A 716 49.02 -140.22 -25.89
N ARG A 717 47.86 -139.64 -26.19
CA ARG A 717 46.76 -140.37 -26.84
C ARG A 717 46.49 -139.78 -28.22
N GLN A 718 46.57 -140.62 -29.24
CA GLN A 718 46.19 -140.26 -30.59
C GLN A 718 44.66 -140.07 -30.66
N THR A 719 44.22 -138.91 -31.13
CA THR A 719 42.80 -138.50 -31.18
C THR A 719 42.23 -138.48 -32.60
N GLY A 720 43.06 -138.76 -33.61
CA GLY A 720 42.66 -138.82 -35.00
C GLY A 720 43.78 -139.39 -35.87
N LYS A 721 43.52 -139.51 -37.18
CA LYS A 721 44.46 -140.12 -38.13
C LYS A 721 45.79 -139.34 -38.19
N ASN A 722 46.90 -140.07 -38.38
CA ASN A 722 48.22 -139.52 -38.68
C ASN A 722 48.32 -139.06 -40.15
N SER A 723 49.49 -138.56 -40.57
CA SER A 723 49.68 -137.99 -41.91
C SER A 723 49.46 -138.96 -43.07
N SER A 724 49.43 -140.27 -42.81
CA SER A 724 49.17 -141.33 -43.79
C SER A 724 47.72 -141.85 -43.71
N GLY A 725 46.84 -141.19 -42.95
CA GLY A 725 45.45 -141.61 -42.80
C GLY A 725 45.23 -142.80 -41.86
N ARG A 726 46.22 -143.12 -41.01
CA ARG A 726 46.29 -144.32 -40.16
C ARG A 726 46.21 -143.96 -38.66
N TYR A 727 45.93 -144.93 -37.80
CA TYR A 727 45.88 -144.80 -36.34
C TYR A 727 47.06 -145.47 -35.61
N ALA A 728 48.07 -145.93 -36.35
CA ALA A 728 49.33 -146.36 -35.74
C ALA A 728 50.07 -145.16 -35.11
N LEU A 729 50.40 -145.28 -33.82
CA LEU A 729 51.13 -144.29 -33.03
C LEU A 729 52.56 -144.76 -32.75
N CYS A 730 53.55 -144.10 -33.36
CA CYS A 730 54.95 -144.51 -33.35
C CYS A 730 55.85 -143.49 -32.63
N LEU A 731 56.21 -143.77 -31.37
CA LEU A 731 56.95 -142.86 -30.51
C LEU A 731 58.27 -143.48 -30.05
N SER A 732 59.32 -142.65 -29.97
CA SER A 732 60.67 -143.08 -29.56
C SER A 732 61.42 -142.02 -28.73
N GLY A 733 60.66 -141.15 -28.05
CA GLY A 733 61.22 -140.15 -27.16
C GLY A 733 60.12 -139.33 -26.50
N PHE A 734 60.18 -139.17 -25.19
CA PHE A 734 59.29 -138.30 -24.41
C PHE A 734 60.08 -137.67 -23.26
N GLU A 735 59.92 -136.36 -23.11
CA GLU A 735 60.60 -135.55 -22.09
C GLU A 735 59.64 -134.47 -21.56
N ILE A 736 59.75 -134.11 -20.29
CA ILE A 736 58.91 -133.08 -19.64
C ILE A 736 59.76 -132.10 -18.84
N TYR A 737 59.30 -130.85 -18.72
CA TYR A 737 59.97 -129.75 -18.03
C TYR A 737 59.01 -129.04 -17.09
N GLY A 738 59.51 -128.46 -16.00
CA GLY A 738 58.74 -127.69 -15.03
C GLY A 738 59.23 -127.90 -13.60
N ILE A 739 58.35 -127.80 -12.61
CA ILE A 739 58.74 -127.93 -11.19
C ILE A 739 58.52 -129.37 -10.75
N LEU A 740 59.59 -130.10 -10.46
CA LEU A 740 59.51 -131.44 -9.86
C LEU A 740 59.45 -131.30 -8.34
N LEU A 741 58.34 -131.74 -7.75
CA LEU A 741 58.26 -131.92 -6.31
C LEU A 741 58.81 -133.31 -5.94
N PHE A 742 59.60 -133.35 -4.87
CA PHE A 742 60.05 -134.60 -4.25
C PHE A 742 59.03 -134.99 -3.19
N MET A 743 58.38 -136.14 -3.37
CA MET A 743 57.32 -136.62 -2.47
C MET A 743 57.86 -137.64 -1.45
N LYS A 744 59.17 -137.63 -1.16
CA LYS A 744 59.73 -138.43 -0.07
C LYS A 744 59.51 -137.72 1.26
N GLU A 745 58.93 -138.47 2.21
CA GLU A 745 59.01 -138.19 3.65
C GLU A 745 60.46 -138.07 4.11
#